data_AF-A0A662CR55-F1
#
_entry.id   AF-A0A662CR55-F1
#
_cell.length_a   1.000
_cell.length_b   1.000
_cell.length_c   1.000
_cell.angle_alpha   90.00
_cell.angle_beta   90.00
_cell.angle_gamma   90.00
#
_symmetry.space_group_name_H-M   'P 1'
#
loop_
_entity.id
_entity.type
_entity.pdbx_description
1 polymer ?
#
loop_
_entity_poly.entity_id
_entity_poly.type
_entity_poly.pdbx_seq_one_letter_code
_entity_poly.pdbx_strand_id
1 'polypeptide(L)'
;MLEQTKRIIDDVSTDELFKVLRLRARPKILLATTYEEAIQTVEKYKDSLLCVISDVKFTKGEEMDDNAGFSLIAQVRTMIKGLPTVIQSSDVKNSSRAFELKSTFINKNSETLLQDIRNFIMHHLGFGSFVYRDSGGKKIAEAQSLKEFEKHIDSIPSDSIVYHGKRDHFSLWLMARGEIKIAKMIHPVKVTDFKTPDDFRNYLKYVIKKYRNESNTGKIVNFEGSALLDESNIVSMGSGALGGKGRGCAFINTLIYNLDFSEIIPEMNIRTPRTAIIGTDEFDIFMERNNLMEAVHQETEYETIRQKFLDGDLSYNLEKRLKESLKLVNRPLAVRSSSLLEDSTMQPFSGIFETYLIPNNHPDFNVRFKQLKDAVKLVYSSIYSPHSRRYFEAINFSLEDEKMAVVIQDVVGTYHKDHFYPHMSGTAQSHNYYPVAHMEPEDGFAIAGLGLGHYVVNGERAYRFSPKYPTLEMSSLQSQIRDSQVEFMALDMINSDIDFCTDGSEANLHRLPISEAESHDVLKHLASTFDVENERVEPGISAPGPRILNFANILKYEYVPLARALNLILDVGKEALGSPVELEYAVDLDKAENGLPSFHILQIKPMMGTGGEYTFDTGGIDPEEMIIYAERSMGNGKIDSITDLVYVDPKGFDKMRTREMAAQIEQLNQKMVTEDRKYILIGPGRWGTRDPFIGIPVNWSQISNAKVIVETSLDEFPLDASLGSHFFHNVTSMNVGYFSIQHDSSTSFIRWDELDEQELIEESGFVKHIRFKEPVCIMMDGKKRISIILKHACKLKNRA
;
A
#
# COMPACT_ATOMS: atom_id res chain seq x y z
N MET A 1 41.28 -4.29 4.67
CA MET A 1 40.16 -3.78 3.85
C MET A 1 38.83 -4.38 4.28
N LEU A 2 38.62 -5.70 4.15
CA LEU A 2 37.32 -6.34 4.43
C LEU A 2 36.82 -6.15 5.88
N GLU A 3 37.70 -6.27 6.89
CA GLU A 3 37.37 -5.96 8.29
C GLU A 3 37.05 -4.48 8.53
N GLN A 4 37.70 -3.57 7.81
CA GLN A 4 37.45 -2.13 7.93
C GLN A 4 36.12 -1.74 7.28
N THR A 5 35.78 -2.37 6.16
CA THR A 5 34.46 -2.24 5.55
C THR A 5 33.37 -2.82 6.44
N LYS A 6 33.60 -3.96 7.11
CA LYS A 6 32.66 -4.52 8.10
C LYS A 6 32.38 -3.54 9.24
N ARG A 7 33.41 -2.95 9.86
CA ARG A 7 33.23 -1.93 10.91
C ARG A 7 32.39 -0.74 10.46
N ILE A 8 32.65 -0.19 9.26
CA ILE A 8 31.86 0.91 8.69
C ILE A 8 30.40 0.52 8.42
N ILE A 9 30.14 -0.76 8.08
CA ILE A 9 28.79 -1.29 7.81
C ILE A 9 28.03 -1.56 9.12
N ASP A 10 28.72 -2.07 10.14
CA ASP A 10 28.14 -2.35 11.45
C ASP A 10 27.83 -1.06 12.24
N ASP A 11 28.57 0.02 12.01
CA ASP A 11 28.34 1.33 12.64
C ASP A 11 27.16 2.13 12.03
N VAL A 12 26.60 1.71 10.87
CA VAL A 12 25.68 2.57 10.08
C VAL A 12 24.31 1.94 9.76
N SER A 13 24.13 0.62 9.75
CA SER A 13 22.83 0.02 9.38
C SER A 13 22.46 -1.23 10.17
N THR A 14 21.21 -1.29 10.65
CA THR A 14 20.57 -2.47 11.26
C THR A 14 19.90 -3.41 10.23
N ASP A 15 19.82 -3.02 8.95
CA ASP A 15 19.16 -3.78 7.89
C ASP A 15 20.15 -4.69 7.13
N GLU A 16 19.94 -6.02 7.22
CA GLU A 16 20.80 -7.03 6.60
C GLU A 16 20.88 -6.93 5.06
N LEU A 17 19.80 -6.53 4.39
CA LEU A 17 19.77 -6.43 2.93
C LEU A 17 20.65 -5.27 2.44
N PHE A 18 20.60 -4.16 3.17
CA PHE A 18 21.47 -3.00 2.96
C PHE A 18 22.94 -3.32 3.28
N LYS A 19 23.22 -4.15 4.31
CA LYS A 19 24.57 -4.66 4.58
C LYS A 19 25.11 -5.45 3.39
N VAL A 20 24.31 -6.32 2.78
CA VAL A 20 24.70 -7.10 1.60
C VAL A 20 24.99 -6.21 0.38
N LEU A 21 24.15 -5.21 0.11
CA LEU A 21 24.36 -4.24 -0.97
C LEU A 21 25.64 -3.41 -0.78
N ARG A 22 25.90 -2.92 0.45
CA ARG A 22 27.14 -2.20 0.78
C ARG A 22 28.38 -3.08 0.70
N LEU A 23 28.28 -4.36 1.09
CA LEU A 23 29.36 -5.34 0.91
C LEU A 23 29.69 -5.59 -0.56
N ARG A 24 28.70 -5.51 -1.46
CA ARG A 24 28.92 -5.61 -2.91
C ARG A 24 29.60 -4.35 -3.47
N ALA A 25 29.16 -3.17 -3.05
CA ALA A 25 29.67 -1.85 -3.48
C ALA A 25 31.07 -1.45 -2.95
N ARG A 26 31.69 -2.28 -2.10
CA ARG A 26 33.02 -2.00 -1.53
C ARG A 26 34.12 -1.84 -2.60
N PRO A 27 35.18 -1.05 -2.32
CA PRO A 27 36.38 -1.02 -3.15
C PRO A 27 36.99 -2.42 -3.32
N LYS A 28 37.40 -2.73 -4.56
CA LYS A 28 38.04 -3.99 -4.94
C LYS A 28 39.54 -3.77 -5.12
N ILE A 29 40.33 -4.81 -4.84
CA ILE A 29 41.76 -4.81 -5.13
C ILE A 29 41.92 -5.49 -6.48
N LEU A 30 42.50 -4.78 -7.43
CA LEU A 30 42.88 -5.31 -8.73
C LEU A 30 44.39 -5.56 -8.69
N LEU A 31 44.80 -6.79 -8.97
CA LEU A 31 46.20 -7.17 -9.05
C LEU A 31 46.60 -7.18 -10.52
N ALA A 32 47.61 -6.38 -10.88
CA ALA A 32 48.27 -6.45 -12.16
C ALA A 32 49.68 -7.00 -11.97
N THR A 33 50.08 -7.93 -12.83
CA THR A 33 51.36 -8.63 -12.75
C THR A 33 52.41 -8.06 -13.69
N THR A 34 51.98 -7.36 -14.74
CA THR A 34 52.84 -6.67 -15.71
C THR A 34 52.52 -5.19 -15.79
N TYR A 35 53.47 -4.41 -16.31
CA TYR A 35 53.31 -2.98 -16.56
C TYR A 35 52.14 -2.67 -17.49
N GLU A 36 52.01 -3.45 -18.56
CA GLU A 36 50.99 -3.30 -19.58
C GLU A 36 49.60 -3.56 -18.99
N GLU A 37 49.45 -4.62 -18.19
CA GLU A 37 48.22 -4.95 -17.48
C GLU A 37 47.84 -3.84 -16.47
N ALA A 38 48.83 -3.28 -15.77
CA ALA A 38 48.62 -2.19 -14.83
C ALA A 38 48.11 -0.93 -15.53
N ILE A 39 48.70 -0.55 -16.67
CA ILE A 39 48.27 0.61 -17.46
C ILE A 39 46.87 0.41 -18.04
N GLN A 40 46.57 -0.76 -18.62
CA GLN A 40 45.23 -1.06 -19.13
C GLN A 40 44.17 -0.99 -18.02
N THR A 41 44.51 -1.48 -16.82
CA THR A 41 43.62 -1.42 -15.65
C THR A 41 43.39 0.03 -15.21
N VAL A 42 44.45 0.83 -15.16
CA VAL A 42 44.35 2.26 -14.82
C VAL A 42 43.50 3.01 -15.83
N GLU A 43 43.69 2.78 -17.13
CA GLU A 43 42.90 3.44 -18.19
C GLU A 43 41.42 3.06 -18.12
N LYS A 44 41.13 1.76 -17.93
CA LYS A 44 39.76 1.25 -17.86
C LYS A 44 38.99 1.80 -16.65
N TYR A 45 39.64 1.96 -15.51
CA TYR A 45 39.00 2.35 -14.25
C TYR A 45 39.36 3.75 -13.75
N LYS A 46 39.93 4.60 -14.61
CA LYS A 46 40.45 5.93 -14.26
C LYS A 46 39.49 6.79 -13.42
N ASP A 47 38.18 6.72 -13.70
CA ASP A 47 37.14 7.52 -13.04
C ASP A 47 36.67 6.93 -11.69
N SER A 48 37.22 5.77 -11.30
CA SER A 48 36.83 5.01 -10.10
C SER A 48 38.03 4.48 -9.30
N LEU A 49 39.26 4.82 -9.70
CA LEU A 49 40.49 4.35 -9.08
C LEU A 49 40.79 5.16 -7.82
N LEU A 50 40.94 4.47 -6.69
CA LEU A 50 41.15 5.12 -5.38
C LEU A 50 42.64 5.33 -5.05
N CYS A 51 43.50 4.36 -5.38
CA CYS A 51 44.95 4.47 -5.23
C CYS A 51 45.68 3.45 -6.09
N VAL A 52 47.00 3.64 -6.25
CA VAL A 52 47.91 2.64 -6.84
C VAL A 52 49.02 2.33 -5.86
N ILE A 53 49.23 1.03 -5.60
CA ILE A 53 50.38 0.52 -4.84
C ILE A 53 51.23 -0.27 -5.83
N SER A 54 52.48 0.13 -6.00
CA SER A 54 53.39 -0.46 -6.98
C SER A 54 54.68 -0.90 -6.33
N ASP A 55 55.18 -2.07 -6.73
CA ASP A 55 56.54 -2.49 -6.46
C ASP A 55 57.51 -1.73 -7.37
N VAL A 56 58.73 -1.47 -6.91
CA VAL A 56 59.76 -0.84 -7.75
C VAL A 56 60.13 -1.74 -8.95
N LYS A 57 60.25 -3.05 -8.71
CA LYS A 57 60.70 -4.03 -9.70
C LYS A 57 59.59 -5.02 -10.04
N PHE A 58 59.14 -5.01 -11.29
CA PHE A 58 58.21 -6.03 -11.83
C PHE A 58 58.29 -6.07 -13.36
N THR A 59 57.61 -7.03 -13.97
CA THR A 59 57.70 -7.30 -15.41
C THR A 59 57.15 -6.15 -16.25
N LYS A 60 57.92 -5.71 -17.25
CA LYS A 60 57.52 -4.74 -18.27
C LYS A 60 57.91 -5.32 -19.64
N GLY A 61 56.93 -5.57 -20.50
CA GLY A 61 57.11 -6.45 -21.65
C GLY A 61 57.27 -7.91 -21.20
N GLU A 62 58.42 -8.52 -21.49
CA GLU A 62 58.77 -9.91 -21.10
C GLU A 62 59.93 -9.99 -20.08
N GLU A 63 60.50 -8.85 -19.68
CA GLU A 63 61.67 -8.79 -18.79
C GLU A 63 61.37 -8.07 -17.46
N MET A 64 62.14 -8.40 -16.43
CA MET A 64 62.07 -7.75 -15.12
C MET A 64 62.80 -6.41 -15.17
N ASP A 65 62.06 -5.30 -15.03
CA ASP A 65 62.61 -3.95 -15.03
C ASP A 65 62.67 -3.39 -13.59
N ASP A 66 63.88 -3.01 -13.15
CA ASP A 66 64.17 -2.42 -11.84
C ASP A 66 63.58 -1.01 -11.64
N ASN A 67 63.00 -0.42 -12.69
CA ASN A 67 62.37 0.90 -12.68
C ASN A 67 60.89 0.87 -13.08
N ALA A 68 60.30 -0.31 -13.28
CA ALA A 68 58.92 -0.45 -13.74
C ALA A 68 57.93 0.33 -12.87
N GLY A 69 58.07 0.28 -11.54
CA GLY A 69 57.18 0.99 -10.61
C GLY A 69 57.29 2.50 -10.66
N PHE A 70 58.50 3.02 -10.85
CA PHE A 70 58.69 4.46 -11.02
C PHE A 70 58.06 4.95 -12.33
N SER A 71 58.23 4.18 -13.41
CA SER A 71 57.60 4.48 -14.70
C SER A 71 56.07 4.44 -14.61
N LEU A 72 55.52 3.44 -13.90
CA LEU A 72 54.08 3.28 -13.75
C LEU A 72 53.48 4.47 -13.01
N ILE A 73 54.04 4.83 -11.85
CA ILE A 73 53.54 5.97 -11.07
C ILE A 73 53.70 7.29 -11.84
N ALA A 74 54.79 7.48 -12.59
CA ALA A 74 54.97 8.66 -13.43
C ALA A 74 53.86 8.75 -14.50
N GLN A 75 53.54 7.65 -15.18
CA GLN A 75 52.48 7.61 -16.20
C GLN A 75 51.07 7.75 -15.59
N VAL A 76 50.79 7.11 -14.46
CA VAL A 76 49.51 7.27 -13.74
C VAL A 76 49.27 8.73 -13.37
N ARG A 77 50.31 9.48 -13.00
CA ARG A 77 50.18 10.90 -12.64
C ARG A 77 49.90 11.83 -13.82
N THR A 78 50.31 11.48 -15.03
CA THR A 78 49.94 12.26 -16.22
C THR A 78 48.48 12.05 -16.57
N MET A 79 47.93 10.86 -16.26
CA MET A 79 46.51 10.52 -16.48
C MET A 79 45.59 11.06 -15.37
N ILE A 80 45.96 10.88 -14.10
CA ILE A 80 45.12 11.18 -12.93
C ILE A 80 45.90 12.07 -11.95
N LYS A 81 45.60 13.38 -11.95
CA LYS A 81 46.22 14.34 -11.04
C LYS A 81 45.72 14.11 -9.62
N GLY A 82 46.65 13.98 -8.66
CA GLY A 82 46.33 13.92 -7.23
C GLY A 82 45.97 12.54 -6.69
N LEU A 83 46.02 11.48 -7.52
CA LEU A 83 45.79 10.11 -7.05
C LEU A 83 46.81 9.71 -5.96
N PRO A 84 46.36 9.15 -4.82
CA PRO A 84 47.26 8.58 -3.83
C PRO A 84 48.06 7.39 -4.39
N THR A 85 49.39 7.43 -4.25
CA THR A 85 50.27 6.37 -4.73
C THR A 85 51.24 5.90 -3.65
N VAL A 86 51.56 4.61 -3.67
CA VAL A 86 52.58 3.99 -2.83
C VAL A 86 53.61 3.29 -3.71
N ILE A 87 54.88 3.49 -3.40
CA ILE A 87 55.98 2.71 -3.96
C ILE A 87 56.58 1.84 -2.87
N GLN A 88 56.61 0.53 -3.09
CA GLN A 88 57.20 -0.44 -2.19
C GLN A 88 58.57 -0.90 -2.69
N SER A 89 59.57 -0.92 -1.82
CA SER A 89 60.90 -1.42 -2.14
C SER A 89 61.60 -1.98 -0.90
N SER A 90 62.51 -2.94 -1.10
CA SER A 90 63.44 -3.38 -0.05
C SER A 90 64.69 -2.48 0.04
N ASP A 91 64.97 -1.67 -0.99
CA ASP A 91 66.09 -0.72 -0.98
C ASP A 91 65.61 0.67 -0.54
N VAL A 92 66.15 1.16 0.58
CA VAL A 92 65.82 2.46 1.17
C VAL A 92 66.25 3.62 0.27
N LYS A 93 67.24 3.43 -0.62
CA LYS A 93 67.69 4.47 -1.56
C LYS A 93 66.59 4.91 -2.52
N ASN A 94 65.58 4.06 -2.74
CA ASN A 94 64.42 4.37 -3.58
C ASN A 94 63.44 5.37 -2.95
N SER A 95 63.60 5.70 -1.67
CA SER A 95 62.77 6.70 -0.98
C SER A 95 62.86 8.10 -1.58
N SER A 96 64.05 8.53 -2.02
CA SER A 96 64.25 9.84 -2.65
C SER A 96 63.50 9.95 -3.97
N ARG A 97 63.57 8.91 -4.81
CA ARG A 97 62.85 8.83 -6.09
C ARG A 97 61.33 8.77 -5.90
N ALA A 98 60.86 8.06 -4.87
CA ALA A 98 59.44 8.05 -4.51
C ALA A 98 58.95 9.44 -4.09
N PHE A 99 59.77 10.18 -3.32
CA PHE A 99 59.48 11.55 -2.91
C PHE A 99 59.41 12.53 -4.09
N GLU A 100 60.32 12.42 -5.07
CA GLU A 100 60.28 13.22 -6.31
C GLU A 100 58.99 12.99 -7.09
N LEU A 101 58.50 11.75 -7.13
CA LEU A 101 57.20 11.38 -7.70
C LEU A 101 56.04 11.69 -6.76
N LYS A 102 56.22 12.41 -5.65
CA LYS A 102 55.19 12.73 -4.64
C LYS A 102 54.41 11.49 -4.15
N SER A 103 55.06 10.33 -4.16
CA SER A 103 54.49 9.04 -3.78
C SER A 103 54.93 8.66 -2.37
N THR A 104 54.08 7.93 -1.64
CA THR A 104 54.45 7.42 -0.31
C THR A 104 55.42 6.25 -0.47
N PHE A 105 56.57 6.29 0.18
CA PHE A 105 57.52 5.18 0.18
C PHE A 105 57.23 4.24 1.36
N ILE A 106 57.18 2.94 1.10
CA ILE A 106 57.06 1.92 2.16
C ILE A 106 58.17 0.88 1.98
N ASN A 107 58.97 0.68 3.02
CA ASN A 107 60.04 -0.32 3.02
C ASN A 107 59.46 -1.72 3.27
N LYS A 108 59.70 -2.65 2.35
CA LYS A 108 59.27 -4.06 2.45
C LYS A 108 59.91 -4.82 3.60
N ASN A 109 61.10 -4.40 4.02
CA ASN A 109 61.83 -5.02 5.12
C ASN A 109 61.50 -4.38 6.48
N SER A 110 60.53 -3.46 6.54
CA SER A 110 60.12 -2.83 7.80
C SER A 110 59.31 -3.80 8.65
N GLU A 111 59.63 -3.87 9.96
CA GLU A 111 58.80 -4.56 10.95
C GLU A 111 57.38 -3.96 11.05
N THR A 112 57.19 -2.71 10.60
CA THR A 112 55.90 -2.00 10.59
C THR A 112 55.17 -2.02 9.25
N LEU A 113 55.63 -2.79 8.25
CA LEU A 113 55.09 -2.80 6.88
C LEU A 113 53.55 -2.81 6.82
N LEU A 114 52.91 -3.72 7.55
CA LEU A 114 51.45 -3.85 7.58
C LEU A 114 50.77 -2.62 8.20
N GLN A 115 51.39 -2.03 9.24
CA GLN A 115 50.89 -0.82 9.90
C GLN A 115 51.02 0.40 8.98
N ASP A 116 52.10 0.51 8.21
CA ASP A 116 52.33 1.62 7.29
C ASP A 116 51.35 1.60 6.11
N ILE A 117 51.08 0.42 5.54
CA ILE A 117 50.03 0.23 4.53
C ILE A 117 48.65 0.56 5.10
N ARG A 118 48.37 0.11 6.33
CA ARG A 118 47.10 0.41 7.01
C ARG A 118 46.94 1.91 7.24
N ASN A 119 47.98 2.60 7.70
CA ASN A 119 47.97 4.05 7.92
C ASN A 119 47.73 4.80 6.60
N PHE A 120 48.37 4.38 5.50
CA PHE A 120 48.14 4.95 4.17
C PHE A 120 46.67 4.81 3.74
N ILE A 121 46.11 3.60 3.84
CA ILE A 121 44.71 3.33 3.49
C ILE A 121 43.75 4.20 4.32
N MET A 122 43.98 4.32 5.62
CA MET A 122 43.12 5.12 6.51
C MET A 122 43.19 6.63 6.17
N HIS A 123 44.39 7.16 5.89
CA HIS A 123 44.58 8.59 5.66
C HIS A 123 44.15 9.04 4.26
N HIS A 124 44.37 8.22 3.23
CA HIS A 124 44.22 8.63 1.84
C HIS A 124 42.96 8.09 1.14
N LEU A 125 42.37 7.00 1.64
CA LEU A 125 41.22 6.36 1.01
C LEU A 125 39.90 6.56 1.76
N GLY A 126 39.89 7.40 2.81
CA GLY A 126 38.67 7.76 3.53
C GLY A 126 38.09 6.67 4.43
N PHE A 127 38.85 5.60 4.73
CA PHE A 127 38.45 4.58 5.69
C PHE A 127 38.62 5.09 7.12
N GLY A 128 37.61 4.90 7.98
CA GLY A 128 37.57 5.43 9.35
C GLY A 128 36.76 6.73 9.48
N SER A 129 36.84 7.39 10.63
CA SER A 129 36.17 8.67 10.88
C SER A 129 36.71 9.78 9.96
N PHE A 130 35.86 10.72 9.55
CA PHE A 130 36.32 11.93 8.87
C PHE A 130 36.99 12.84 9.89
N VAL A 131 38.27 13.14 9.69
CA VAL A 131 39.00 14.07 10.57
C VAL A 131 39.08 15.42 9.90
N TYR A 132 38.35 16.41 10.43
CA TYR A 132 38.45 17.79 10.00
C TYR A 132 39.79 18.39 10.44
N ARG A 133 40.46 19.10 9.54
CA ARG A 133 41.79 19.66 9.73
C ARG A 133 41.85 21.12 9.29
N ASP A 134 42.66 21.89 10.00
CA ASP A 134 42.97 23.27 9.59
C ASP A 134 43.93 23.31 8.39
N SER A 135 44.23 24.52 7.93
CA SER A 135 45.18 24.75 6.82
C SER A 135 46.59 24.20 7.10
N GLY A 136 46.97 24.05 8.38
CA GLY A 136 48.22 23.46 8.85
C GLY A 136 48.17 21.94 9.07
N GLY A 137 47.01 21.29 8.86
CA GLY A 137 46.82 19.86 9.04
C GLY A 137 46.52 19.42 10.48
N LYS A 138 46.34 20.34 11.44
CA LYS A 138 45.98 20.02 12.82
C LYS A 138 44.50 19.61 12.89
N LYS A 139 44.21 18.57 13.66
CA LYS A 139 42.85 18.06 13.90
C LYS A 139 41.98 19.11 14.61
N ILE A 140 40.80 19.39 14.05
CA ILE A 140 39.77 20.29 14.60
C ILE A 140 38.62 19.49 15.19
N ALA A 141 38.09 18.54 14.43
CA ALA A 141 36.93 17.71 14.80
C ALA A 141 37.01 16.34 14.12
N GLU A 142 36.16 15.41 14.53
CA GLU A 142 36.09 14.07 13.98
C GLU A 142 34.61 13.66 13.84
N ALA A 143 34.25 13.12 12.68
CA ALA A 143 32.91 12.60 12.41
C ALA A 143 32.98 11.09 12.11
N GLN A 144 32.31 10.30 12.94
CA GLN A 144 32.23 8.85 12.76
C GLN A 144 31.10 8.47 11.81
N SER A 145 29.99 9.23 11.84
CA SER A 145 28.79 9.03 11.02
C SER A 145 28.53 10.17 10.01
N LEU A 146 27.67 9.92 9.02
CA LEU A 146 27.22 10.94 8.06
C LEU A 146 26.47 12.09 8.75
N LYS A 147 25.72 11.80 9.82
CA LYS A 147 24.99 12.79 10.63
C LYS A 147 25.94 13.71 11.38
N GLU A 148 27.01 13.18 11.95
CA GLU A 148 28.07 13.99 12.58
C GLU A 148 28.83 14.81 11.54
N PHE A 149 29.11 14.24 10.37
CA PHE A 149 29.75 14.93 9.28
C PHE A 149 28.93 16.14 8.81
N GLU A 150 27.62 15.98 8.63
CA GLU A 150 26.71 17.09 8.30
C GLU A 150 26.70 18.16 9.40
N LYS A 151 26.55 17.77 10.66
CA LYS A 151 26.56 18.69 11.81
C LYS A 151 27.87 19.48 11.91
N HIS A 152 29.01 18.85 11.62
CA HIS A 152 30.30 19.52 11.67
C HIS A 152 30.51 20.48 10.49
N ILE A 153 29.98 20.20 9.29
CA ILE A 153 30.02 21.15 8.16
C ILE A 153 29.44 22.52 8.52
N ASP A 154 28.43 22.57 9.38
CA ASP A 154 27.82 23.83 9.85
C ASP A 154 28.75 24.67 10.74
N SER A 155 29.66 24.02 11.48
CA SER A 155 30.42 24.66 12.56
C SER A 155 31.91 24.79 12.27
N ILE A 156 32.46 24.10 11.27
CA ILE A 156 33.89 24.16 10.97
C ILE A 156 34.33 25.48 10.31
N PRO A 157 35.57 25.93 10.53
CA PRO A 157 36.12 27.10 9.86
C PRO A 157 36.18 26.97 8.33
N SER A 158 36.02 28.07 7.61
CA SER A 158 36.07 28.12 6.14
C SER A 158 37.41 27.62 5.59
N ASP A 159 38.49 27.82 6.33
CA ASP A 159 39.85 27.36 6.02
C ASP A 159 39.92 25.83 5.90
N SER A 160 39.18 25.13 6.78
CA SER A 160 39.05 23.66 6.78
C SER A 160 38.23 23.19 5.58
N ILE A 161 37.13 23.89 5.24
CA ILE A 161 36.34 23.60 4.03
C ILE A 161 37.22 23.67 2.78
N VAL A 162 38.04 24.71 2.66
CA VAL A 162 38.98 24.87 1.54
C VAL A 162 40.06 23.80 1.55
N TYR A 163 40.62 23.47 2.73
CA TYR A 163 41.67 22.46 2.87
C TYR A 163 41.22 21.08 2.38
N HIS A 164 40.02 20.66 2.79
CA HIS A 164 39.44 19.35 2.44
C HIS A 164 38.88 19.33 1.02
N GLY A 165 38.21 20.41 0.58
CA GLY A 165 37.64 20.48 -0.76
C GLY A 165 38.68 20.54 -1.88
N LYS A 166 39.86 21.19 -1.67
CA LYS A 166 40.96 21.18 -2.65
C LYS A 166 41.59 19.80 -2.86
N ARG A 167 41.40 18.87 -1.92
CA ARG A 167 42.02 17.54 -1.91
C ARG A 167 40.99 16.41 -2.09
N ASP A 168 39.76 16.75 -2.47
CA ASP A 168 38.67 15.81 -2.68
C ASP A 168 38.37 14.91 -1.46
N HIS A 169 38.76 15.33 -0.25
CA HIS A 169 38.60 14.52 0.96
C HIS A 169 37.13 14.20 1.25
N PHE A 170 36.22 15.14 0.97
CA PHE A 170 34.78 14.96 1.18
C PHE A 170 34.20 13.87 0.27
N SER A 171 34.46 13.94 -1.04
CA SER A 171 33.96 12.95 -2.00
C SER A 171 34.58 11.58 -1.77
N LEU A 172 35.89 11.50 -1.47
CA LEU A 172 36.58 10.25 -1.15
C LEU A 172 36.00 9.56 0.09
N TRP A 173 35.74 10.31 1.17
CA TRP A 173 35.18 9.75 2.40
C TRP A 173 33.75 9.24 2.22
N LEU A 174 32.93 9.96 1.46
CA LEU A 174 31.57 9.54 1.10
C LEU A 174 31.58 8.30 0.19
N MET A 175 32.50 8.27 -0.78
CA MET A 175 32.69 7.13 -1.68
C MET A 175 33.06 5.86 -0.90
N ALA A 176 33.95 5.98 0.09
CA ALA A 176 34.38 4.87 0.95
C ALA A 176 33.24 4.29 1.82
N ARG A 177 32.20 5.09 2.09
CA ARG A 177 31.00 4.68 2.86
C ARG A 177 29.84 4.19 2.00
N GLY A 178 30.00 4.15 0.68
CA GLY A 178 28.95 3.72 -0.24
C GLY A 178 27.94 4.81 -0.61
N GLU A 179 28.20 6.07 -0.25
CA GLU A 179 27.37 7.22 -0.64
C GLU A 179 27.75 7.70 -2.06
N ILE A 180 27.65 6.78 -3.02
CA ILE A 180 28.21 6.91 -4.37
C ILE A 180 27.60 8.10 -5.13
N LYS A 181 26.28 8.30 -5.03
CA LYS A 181 25.58 9.40 -5.72
C LYS A 181 26.07 10.76 -5.21
N ILE A 182 26.15 10.92 -3.89
CA ILE A 182 26.64 12.15 -3.23
C ILE A 182 28.11 12.40 -3.62
N ALA A 183 28.95 11.37 -3.55
CA ALA A 183 30.36 11.47 -3.92
C ALA A 183 30.56 11.89 -5.39
N LYS A 184 29.78 11.32 -6.32
CA LYS A 184 29.85 11.65 -7.75
C LYS A 184 29.40 13.06 -8.08
N MET A 185 28.53 13.66 -7.28
CA MET A 185 28.16 15.07 -7.45
C MET A 185 29.19 16.03 -6.89
N ILE A 186 29.79 15.69 -5.73
CA ILE A 186 30.79 16.55 -5.10
C ILE A 186 32.14 16.48 -5.82
N HIS A 187 32.56 15.32 -6.31
CA HIS A 187 33.87 15.10 -6.92
C HIS A 187 34.23 16.02 -8.11
N PRO A 188 33.33 16.27 -9.10
CA PRO A 188 33.65 17.11 -10.25
C PRO A 188 33.73 18.61 -9.92
N VAL A 189 33.16 19.05 -8.79
CA VAL A 189 33.09 20.47 -8.44
C VAL A 189 34.26 20.83 -7.52
N LYS A 190 35.04 21.84 -7.90
CA LYS A 190 36.18 22.31 -7.11
C LYS A 190 35.79 23.52 -6.27
N VAL A 191 36.44 23.68 -5.11
CA VAL A 191 36.26 24.85 -4.23
C VAL A 191 36.49 26.17 -4.97
N THR A 192 37.36 26.14 -5.99
CA THR A 192 37.68 27.29 -6.85
C THR A 192 36.54 27.72 -7.78
N ASP A 193 35.53 26.87 -7.97
CA ASP A 193 34.38 27.15 -8.84
C ASP A 193 33.35 28.05 -8.13
N PHE A 194 33.55 28.32 -6.84
CA PHE A 194 32.69 29.14 -5.99
C PHE A 194 33.32 30.48 -5.65
N LYS A 195 32.49 31.52 -5.50
CA LYS A 195 32.95 32.89 -5.16
C LYS A 195 33.49 32.96 -3.73
N THR A 196 32.87 32.23 -2.80
CA THR A 196 33.29 32.16 -1.41
C THR A 196 33.37 30.70 -0.92
N PRO A 197 34.21 30.41 0.10
CA PRO A 197 34.21 29.10 0.75
C PRO A 197 32.85 28.71 1.35
N ASP A 198 32.05 29.70 1.75
CA ASP A 198 30.72 29.47 2.31
C ASP A 198 29.69 29.09 1.25
N ASP A 199 29.84 29.53 -0.01
CA ASP A 199 29.03 29.04 -1.12
C ASP A 199 29.29 27.53 -1.36
N PHE A 200 30.55 27.09 -1.29
CA PHE A 200 30.88 25.68 -1.38
C PHE A 200 30.34 24.88 -0.18
N ARG A 201 30.40 25.45 1.03
CA ARG A 201 29.77 24.87 2.23
C ARG A 201 28.26 24.67 2.02
N ASN A 202 27.56 25.69 1.51
CA ASN A 202 26.13 25.62 1.22
C ASN A 202 25.81 24.60 0.12
N TYR A 203 26.66 24.49 -0.90
CA TYR A 203 26.54 23.44 -1.92
C TYR A 203 26.68 22.03 -1.33
N LEU A 204 27.70 21.79 -0.49
CA LEU A 204 27.86 20.51 0.22
C LEU A 204 26.60 20.17 1.04
N LYS A 205 26.07 21.14 1.79
CA LYS A 205 24.82 20.99 2.54
C LYS A 205 23.63 20.66 1.65
N TYR A 206 23.50 21.37 0.54
CA TYR A 206 22.42 21.14 -0.42
C TYR A 206 22.48 19.73 -1.00
N VAL A 207 23.63 19.27 -1.48
CA VAL A 207 23.79 17.92 -2.06
C VAL A 207 23.54 16.85 -1.00
N ILE A 208 24.08 16.99 0.21
CA ILE A 208 23.87 16.03 1.30
C ILE A 208 22.40 16.00 1.71
N LYS A 209 21.74 17.14 1.89
CA LYS A 209 20.34 17.24 2.30
C LYS A 209 19.40 16.73 1.20
N LYS A 210 19.62 17.12 -0.06
CA LYS A 210 18.83 16.66 -1.22
C LYS A 210 18.86 15.13 -1.32
N TYR A 211 20.05 14.53 -1.30
CA TYR A 211 20.19 13.08 -1.45
C TYR A 211 19.82 12.29 -0.19
N ARG A 212 19.96 12.86 1.00
CA ARG A 212 19.46 12.25 2.24
C ARG A 212 17.94 12.20 2.24
N ASN A 213 17.29 13.28 1.79
CA ASN A 213 15.85 13.30 1.59
C ASN A 213 15.48 12.25 0.55
N GLU A 214 16.01 12.30 -0.69
CA GLU A 214 15.77 11.27 -1.73
C GLU A 214 16.06 9.82 -1.27
N SER A 215 17.03 9.61 -0.36
CA SER A 215 17.36 8.28 0.16
C SER A 215 16.43 7.82 1.29
N ASN A 216 15.69 8.73 1.92
CA ASN A 216 14.72 8.41 2.97
C ASN A 216 13.29 8.46 2.46
N THR A 217 12.98 9.27 1.44
CA THR A 217 11.64 9.42 0.88
C THR A 217 11.05 8.07 0.47
N GLY A 218 9.80 7.84 0.84
CA GLY A 218 9.07 6.63 0.51
C GLY A 218 9.40 5.41 1.38
N LYS A 219 10.29 5.52 2.39
CA LYS A 219 10.73 4.36 3.18
C LYS A 219 9.95 4.20 4.49
N ILE A 220 10.00 2.98 5.02
CA ILE A 220 9.65 2.68 6.40
C ILE A 220 10.84 3.09 7.28
N VAL A 221 10.61 4.03 8.19
CA VAL A 221 11.60 4.52 9.14
C VAL A 221 11.21 4.12 10.55
N ASN A 222 12.21 3.81 11.39
CA ASN A 222 11.95 3.57 12.80
C ASN A 222 11.47 4.86 13.48
N PHE A 223 10.65 4.72 14.52
CA PHE A 223 10.17 5.86 15.30
C PHE A 223 11.32 6.73 15.84
N GLU A 224 11.39 7.96 15.34
CA GLU A 224 12.09 9.09 15.93
C GLU A 224 11.08 10.23 16.05
N GLY A 225 11.06 11.00 17.14
CA GLY A 225 10.00 11.97 17.42
C GLY A 225 9.64 12.90 16.25
N SER A 226 10.61 13.39 15.48
CA SER A 226 10.35 14.25 14.32
C SER A 226 9.94 13.53 13.03
N ALA A 227 10.11 12.21 12.95
CA ALA A 227 9.87 11.43 11.72
C ALA A 227 8.38 11.40 11.31
N LEU A 228 7.47 11.51 12.28
CA LEU A 228 6.02 11.54 12.05
C LEU A 228 5.52 12.81 11.34
N LEU A 229 6.32 13.87 11.32
CA LEU A 229 5.95 15.11 10.64
C LEU A 229 6.18 15.02 9.13
N ASP A 230 6.94 14.03 8.67
CA ASP A 230 7.27 13.84 7.27
C ASP A 230 6.27 12.88 6.61
N GLU A 231 5.34 13.44 5.83
CA GLU A 231 4.34 12.70 5.04
C GLU A 231 4.96 11.71 4.05
N SER A 232 6.23 11.90 3.71
CA SER A 232 6.92 11.05 2.76
C SER A 232 7.41 9.72 3.32
N ASN A 233 7.29 9.51 4.63
CA ASN A 233 7.77 8.31 5.30
C ASN A 233 6.67 7.63 6.11
N ILE A 234 6.78 6.30 6.23
CA ILE A 234 5.96 5.54 7.17
C ILE A 234 6.76 5.29 8.43
N VAL A 235 6.17 5.57 9.58
CA VAL A 235 6.83 5.40 10.87
C VAL A 235 6.49 4.05 11.49
N SER A 236 7.49 3.18 11.64
CA SER A 236 7.36 1.94 12.40
C SER A 236 7.48 2.21 13.91
N MET A 237 6.41 1.90 14.64
CA MET A 237 6.28 2.04 16.09
C MET A 237 6.64 0.77 16.86
N GLY A 238 6.84 -0.36 16.20
CA GLY A 238 7.13 -1.66 16.80
C GLY A 238 7.78 -2.61 15.80
N SER A 239 8.43 -3.67 16.29
CA SER A 239 8.99 -4.73 15.45
C SER A 239 7.90 -5.72 14.99
N GLY A 240 8.28 -6.64 14.11
CA GLY A 240 7.39 -7.66 13.56
C GLY A 240 6.88 -7.32 12.17
N ALA A 241 5.91 -8.08 11.71
CA ALA A 241 5.28 -7.85 10.41
C ALA A 241 4.35 -6.63 10.47
N LEU A 242 4.14 -5.98 9.32
CA LEU A 242 3.27 -4.80 9.19
C LEU A 242 1.80 -5.14 8.94
N GLY A 243 1.46 -6.43 8.81
CA GLY A 243 0.15 -6.85 8.30
C GLY A 243 -0.06 -6.50 6.82
N GLY A 244 -1.25 -6.81 6.30
CA GLY A 244 -1.64 -6.55 4.91
C GLY A 244 -1.72 -5.05 4.60
N LYS A 245 -2.72 -4.34 5.15
CA LYS A 245 -2.85 -2.87 4.99
C LYS A 245 -1.55 -2.10 5.22
N GLY A 246 -0.78 -2.45 6.25
CA GLY A 246 0.48 -1.79 6.54
C GLY A 246 1.53 -1.97 5.44
N ARG A 247 1.64 -3.18 4.86
CA ARG A 247 2.48 -3.42 3.67
C ARG A 247 1.96 -2.66 2.45
N GLY A 248 0.65 -2.67 2.20
CA GLY A 248 0.02 -1.92 1.12
C GLY A 248 0.31 -0.41 1.22
N CYS A 249 0.14 0.17 2.41
CA CYS A 249 0.48 1.58 2.66
C CYS A 249 1.97 1.86 2.42
N ALA A 250 2.87 1.00 2.93
CA ALA A 250 4.31 1.16 2.73
C ALA A 250 4.72 1.07 1.26
N PHE A 251 4.09 0.17 0.51
CA PHE A 251 4.29 0.04 -0.92
C PHE A 251 3.85 1.29 -1.68
N ILE A 252 2.65 1.82 -1.40
CA ILE A 252 2.16 3.06 -2.02
C ILE A 252 3.09 4.22 -1.71
N ASN A 253 3.47 4.37 -0.44
CA ASN A 253 4.35 5.46 -0.02
C ASN A 253 5.69 5.37 -0.77
N THR A 254 6.24 4.16 -0.92
CA THR A 254 7.43 3.92 -1.76
C THR A 254 7.18 4.30 -3.22
N LEU A 255 6.03 3.94 -3.76
CA LEU A 255 5.69 4.14 -5.18
C LEU A 255 5.51 5.63 -5.52
N ILE A 256 4.70 6.36 -4.74
CA ILE A 256 4.40 7.78 -4.97
C ILE A 256 5.68 8.61 -4.93
N TYR A 257 6.47 8.43 -3.87
CA TYR A 257 7.61 9.29 -3.62
C TYR A 257 8.86 8.94 -4.44
N ASN A 258 8.88 7.79 -5.11
CA ASN A 258 9.93 7.44 -6.08
C ASN A 258 9.61 7.84 -7.53
N LEU A 259 8.34 8.02 -7.89
CA LEU A 259 7.91 8.31 -9.27
C LEU A 259 7.73 9.82 -9.56
N ASP A 260 7.87 10.67 -8.54
CA ASP A 260 7.71 12.13 -8.61
C ASP A 260 6.49 12.57 -9.43
N PHE A 261 5.30 12.17 -8.96
CA PHE A 261 4.01 12.53 -9.58
C PHE A 261 3.80 14.04 -9.78
N SER A 262 4.56 14.88 -9.06
CA SER A 262 4.47 16.33 -9.17
C SER A 262 4.89 16.86 -10.54
N GLU A 263 5.76 16.13 -11.27
CA GLU A 263 6.14 16.49 -12.65
C GLU A 263 5.08 16.04 -13.67
N ILE A 264 4.31 14.98 -13.37
CA ILE A 264 3.35 14.38 -14.30
C ILE A 264 1.96 15.04 -14.17
N ILE A 265 1.53 15.38 -12.95
CA ILE A 265 0.26 16.02 -12.66
C ILE A 265 0.51 17.26 -11.80
N PRO A 266 1.01 18.36 -12.40
CA PRO A 266 1.38 19.57 -11.66
C PRO A 266 0.18 20.32 -11.08
N GLU A 267 -1.04 20.03 -11.52
CA GLU A 267 -2.26 20.72 -11.11
C GLU A 267 -2.89 20.15 -9.82
N MET A 268 -2.35 19.05 -9.27
CA MET A 268 -2.89 18.38 -8.09
C MET A 268 -1.79 17.72 -7.26
N ASN A 269 -1.88 17.84 -5.94
CA ASN A 269 -1.01 17.10 -5.05
C ASN A 269 -1.42 15.62 -4.99
N ILE A 270 -0.52 14.70 -5.29
CA ILE A 270 -0.72 13.26 -5.05
C ILE A 270 0.09 12.86 -3.81
N ARG A 271 -0.60 12.41 -2.77
CA ARG A 271 0.01 12.16 -1.45
C ARG A 271 -0.56 10.90 -0.79
N THR A 272 0.09 10.46 0.28
CA THR A 272 -0.45 9.53 1.27
C THR A 272 -0.69 10.26 2.59
N PRO A 273 -1.70 9.87 3.39
CA PRO A 273 -1.83 10.38 4.74
C PRO A 273 -0.63 9.97 5.60
N ARG A 274 -0.31 10.78 6.62
CA ARG A 274 0.73 10.43 7.60
C ARG A 274 0.36 9.10 8.23
N THR A 275 1.28 8.17 8.20
CA THR A 275 1.03 6.77 8.59
C THR A 275 2.07 6.31 9.59
N ALA A 276 1.59 5.75 10.70
CA ALA A 276 2.39 5.01 11.65
C ALA A 276 1.88 3.57 11.79
N ILE A 277 2.78 2.61 11.97
CA ILE A 277 2.42 1.19 12.03
C ILE A 277 2.99 0.56 13.29
N ILE A 278 2.14 -0.09 14.08
CA ILE A 278 2.49 -0.97 15.19
C ILE A 278 2.62 -2.38 14.61
N GLY A 279 3.82 -2.95 14.64
CA GLY A 279 4.05 -4.30 14.13
C GLY A 279 3.47 -5.41 15.01
N THR A 280 3.34 -6.61 14.44
CA THR A 280 2.68 -7.77 15.08
C THR A 280 3.33 -8.25 16.38
N ASP A 281 4.61 -7.98 16.62
CA ASP A 281 5.28 -8.45 17.84
C ASP A 281 4.64 -7.83 19.09
N GLU A 282 4.13 -6.61 18.98
CA GLU A 282 3.44 -5.95 20.09
C GLU A 282 2.11 -6.62 20.42
N PHE A 283 1.42 -7.21 19.44
CA PHE A 283 0.23 -8.02 19.69
C PHE A 283 0.57 -9.27 20.52
N ASP A 284 1.63 -9.99 20.17
CA ASP A 284 2.08 -11.16 20.94
C ASP A 284 2.44 -10.76 22.39
N ILE A 285 3.22 -9.69 22.54
CA ILE A 285 3.60 -9.15 23.86
C ILE A 285 2.37 -8.77 24.67
N PHE A 286 1.38 -8.13 24.03
CA PHE A 286 0.14 -7.72 24.68
C PHE A 286 -0.69 -8.92 25.15
N MET A 287 -0.83 -9.96 24.31
CA MET A 287 -1.57 -11.17 24.64
C MET A 287 -0.93 -11.94 25.80
N GLU A 288 0.40 -12.11 25.77
CA GLU A 288 1.16 -12.82 26.81
C GLU A 288 1.14 -12.05 28.15
N ARG A 289 1.45 -10.76 28.12
CA ARG A 289 1.53 -9.92 29.34
C ARG A 289 0.23 -9.88 30.12
N ASN A 290 -0.90 -9.93 29.42
CA ASN A 290 -2.23 -9.79 30.01
C ASN A 290 -2.95 -11.14 30.18
N ASN A 291 -2.29 -12.28 29.90
CA ASN A 291 -2.87 -13.63 29.96
C ASN A 291 -4.20 -13.76 29.17
N LEU A 292 -4.29 -13.09 28.02
CA LEU A 292 -5.55 -12.99 27.27
C LEU A 292 -5.90 -14.26 26.49
N MET A 293 -4.91 -15.11 26.19
CA MET A 293 -5.16 -16.37 25.46
C MET A 293 -6.14 -17.27 26.19
N GLU A 294 -5.96 -17.47 27.50
CA GLU A 294 -6.88 -18.29 28.30
C GLU A 294 -8.27 -17.65 28.40
N ALA A 295 -8.32 -16.32 28.55
CA ALA A 295 -9.56 -15.57 28.65
C ALA A 295 -10.42 -15.65 27.38
N VAL A 296 -9.80 -15.63 26.20
CA VAL A 296 -10.50 -15.71 24.91
C VAL A 296 -11.02 -17.12 24.62
N HIS A 297 -10.32 -18.15 25.10
CA HIS A 297 -10.74 -19.54 24.95
C HIS A 297 -11.94 -19.90 25.83
N GLN A 298 -12.01 -19.34 27.05
CA GLN A 298 -13.07 -19.61 28.00
C GLN A 298 -14.33 -18.77 27.74
N GLU A 299 -14.17 -17.58 27.15
CA GLU A 299 -15.25 -16.63 26.96
C GLU A 299 -15.82 -16.68 25.53
N THR A 300 -17.14 -16.74 25.45
CA THR A 300 -17.88 -16.70 24.17
C THR A 300 -18.50 -15.34 23.90
N GLU A 301 -18.79 -14.55 24.95
CA GLU A 301 -19.41 -13.24 24.81
C GLU A 301 -18.36 -12.18 24.41
N TYR A 302 -18.54 -11.57 23.24
CA TYR A 302 -17.58 -10.62 22.68
C TYR A 302 -17.41 -9.37 23.54
N GLU A 303 -18.48 -8.84 24.13
CA GLU A 303 -18.40 -7.65 25.00
C GLU A 303 -17.50 -7.87 26.22
N THR A 304 -17.57 -9.06 26.82
CA THR A 304 -16.68 -9.44 27.93
C THR A 304 -15.22 -9.52 27.47
N ILE A 305 -14.98 -10.02 26.25
CA ILE A 305 -13.63 -10.04 25.66
C ILE A 305 -13.12 -8.62 25.44
N ARG A 306 -13.92 -7.73 24.86
CA ARG A 306 -13.54 -6.32 24.64
C ARG A 306 -13.13 -5.64 25.94
N GLN A 307 -13.92 -5.83 27.01
CA GLN A 307 -13.59 -5.26 28.32
C GLN A 307 -12.25 -5.78 28.86
N LYS A 308 -11.99 -7.10 28.77
CA LYS A 308 -10.71 -7.68 29.18
C LYS A 308 -9.52 -7.12 28.39
N PHE A 309 -9.70 -6.85 27.10
CA PHE A 309 -8.68 -6.21 26.27
C PHE A 309 -8.45 -4.75 26.68
N LEU A 310 -9.52 -4.01 26.99
CA LEU A 310 -9.42 -2.64 27.48
C LEU A 310 -8.69 -2.54 28.83
N ASP A 311 -8.93 -3.49 29.73
CA ASP A 311 -8.29 -3.56 31.04
C ASP A 311 -6.80 -3.95 30.95
N GLY A 312 -6.37 -4.57 29.85
CA GLY A 312 -4.97 -4.96 29.62
C GLY A 312 -4.03 -3.77 29.38
N ASP A 313 -2.74 -3.94 29.67
CA ASP A 313 -1.72 -2.90 29.46
C ASP A 313 -0.89 -3.14 28.19
N LEU A 314 -0.67 -2.08 27.42
CA LEU A 314 0.28 -2.07 26.29
C LEU A 314 1.74 -2.05 26.80
N SER A 315 2.71 -2.38 25.94
CA SER A 315 4.11 -2.31 26.36
C SER A 315 4.54 -0.87 26.67
N TYR A 316 5.41 -0.71 27.67
CA TYR A 316 5.90 0.60 28.09
C TYR A 316 6.55 1.38 26.92
N ASN A 317 7.25 0.67 26.03
CA ASN A 317 7.89 1.27 24.87
C ASN A 317 6.85 1.78 23.86
N LEU A 318 5.80 1.00 23.58
CA LEU A 318 4.73 1.43 22.69
C LEU A 318 4.00 2.64 23.29
N GLU A 319 3.59 2.58 24.56
CA GLU A 319 2.88 3.69 25.21
C GLU A 319 3.68 5.00 25.14
N LYS A 320 4.99 4.93 25.37
CA LYS A 320 5.88 6.10 25.26
C LYS A 320 5.87 6.66 23.84
N ARG A 321 5.99 5.80 22.82
CA ARG A 321 5.97 6.20 21.39
C ARG A 321 4.64 6.81 20.99
N LEU A 322 3.52 6.20 21.37
CA LEU A 322 2.16 6.73 21.14
C LEU A 322 1.95 8.08 21.82
N LYS A 323 2.48 8.24 23.03
CA LYS A 323 2.39 9.52 23.76
C LYS A 323 3.20 10.62 23.09
N GLU A 324 4.38 10.28 22.56
CA GLU A 324 5.23 11.22 21.81
C GLU A 324 4.62 11.56 20.44
N SER A 325 4.02 10.59 19.74
CA SER A 325 3.35 10.83 18.46
C SER A 325 2.12 11.73 18.61
N LEU A 326 1.27 11.46 19.59
CA LEU A 326 0.02 12.20 19.79
C LEU A 326 0.26 13.68 20.14
N LYS A 327 1.41 14.02 20.74
CA LYS A 327 1.78 15.42 21.00
C LYS A 327 2.04 16.23 19.72
N LEU A 328 2.35 15.56 18.63
CA LEU A 328 2.69 16.19 17.35
C LEU A 328 1.51 16.25 16.39
N VAL A 329 0.41 15.54 16.68
CA VAL A 329 -0.75 15.39 15.80
C VAL A 329 -2.01 15.94 16.47
N ASN A 330 -2.62 16.93 15.81
CA ASN A 330 -3.87 17.58 16.26
C ASN A 330 -5.01 17.43 15.22
N ARG A 331 -4.97 16.36 14.42
CA ARG A 331 -6.02 16.02 13.45
C ARG A 331 -6.68 14.70 13.87
N PRO A 332 -7.90 14.40 13.38
CA PRO A 332 -8.52 13.11 13.61
C PRO A 332 -7.66 11.96 13.10
N LEU A 333 -7.74 10.82 13.79
CA LEU A 333 -6.93 9.64 13.55
C LEU A 333 -7.80 8.43 13.22
N ALA A 334 -7.41 7.67 12.19
CA ALA A 334 -7.94 6.35 11.89
C ALA A 334 -7.01 5.29 12.48
N VAL A 335 -7.52 4.44 13.37
CA VAL A 335 -6.83 3.27 13.91
C VAL A 335 -7.41 2.03 13.22
N ARG A 336 -6.66 1.51 12.24
CA ARG A 336 -7.07 0.44 11.33
C ARG A 336 -6.39 -0.87 11.72
N SER A 337 -7.17 -1.95 11.71
CA SER A 337 -6.64 -3.32 11.72
C SER A 337 -5.75 -3.58 10.49
N SER A 338 -4.64 -4.30 10.68
CA SER A 338 -3.83 -4.81 9.59
C SER A 338 -3.38 -6.23 9.92
N SER A 339 -4.16 -7.20 9.46
CA SER A 339 -3.97 -8.60 9.79
C SER A 339 -2.92 -9.25 8.89
N LEU A 340 -2.37 -10.41 9.27
CA LEU A 340 -1.39 -11.10 8.43
C LEU A 340 -2.02 -11.68 7.16
N LEU A 341 -3.20 -12.29 7.30
CA LEU A 341 -3.93 -12.94 6.21
C LEU A 341 -4.66 -11.99 5.27
N GLU A 342 -4.85 -10.73 5.66
CA GLU A 342 -5.59 -9.74 4.87
C GLU A 342 -5.05 -9.60 3.42
N ASP A 343 -3.74 -9.74 3.22
CA ASP A 343 -3.09 -9.75 1.89
C ASP A 343 -2.50 -11.12 1.53
N SER A 344 -3.00 -12.21 2.10
CA SER A 344 -2.60 -13.54 1.65
C SER A 344 -2.93 -13.67 0.16
N THR A 345 -1.93 -13.98 -0.67
CA THR A 345 -2.14 -14.13 -2.12
C THR A 345 -3.07 -15.30 -2.46
N MET A 346 -3.26 -16.25 -1.54
CA MET A 346 -4.17 -17.37 -1.72
C MET A 346 -5.58 -17.13 -1.15
N GLN A 347 -5.74 -16.31 -0.11
CA GLN A 347 -7.01 -16.06 0.59
C GLN A 347 -7.06 -14.67 1.27
N PRO A 348 -7.01 -13.56 0.51
CA PRO A 348 -7.19 -12.22 1.05
C PRO A 348 -8.65 -12.04 1.47
N PHE A 349 -8.90 -11.11 2.38
CA PHE A 349 -10.26 -10.78 2.78
C PHE A 349 -10.38 -9.33 3.19
N SER A 350 -11.60 -8.83 3.24
CA SER A 350 -11.83 -7.39 3.39
C SER A 350 -13.00 -7.10 4.31
N GLY A 351 -12.81 -6.13 5.20
CA GLY A 351 -13.87 -5.63 6.08
C GLY A 351 -14.24 -6.53 7.26
N ILE A 352 -13.41 -7.51 7.62
CA ILE A 352 -13.70 -8.44 8.75
C ILE A 352 -13.41 -7.79 10.10
N PHE A 353 -12.34 -7.00 10.16
CA PHE A 353 -11.87 -6.37 11.38
C PHE A 353 -12.27 -4.90 11.46
N GLU A 354 -12.38 -4.41 12.69
CA GLU A 354 -12.89 -3.08 12.97
C GLU A 354 -11.84 -1.99 12.71
N THR A 355 -12.33 -0.81 12.33
CA THR A 355 -11.54 0.41 12.21
C THR A 355 -12.20 1.49 13.07
N TYR A 356 -11.40 2.19 13.87
CA TYR A 356 -11.88 3.20 14.80
C TYR A 356 -11.41 4.58 14.36
N LEU A 357 -12.34 5.53 14.24
CA LEU A 357 -12.06 6.91 13.85
C LEU A 357 -12.17 7.82 15.09
N ILE A 358 -11.03 8.34 15.53
CA ILE A 358 -10.90 9.15 16.74
C ILE A 358 -10.85 10.62 16.33
N PRO A 359 -11.68 11.51 16.92
CA PRO A 359 -11.67 12.93 16.58
C PRO A 359 -10.40 13.66 17.04
N ASN A 360 -9.75 13.17 18.11
CA ASN A 360 -8.49 13.72 18.65
C ASN A 360 -8.59 15.23 19.00
N ASN A 361 -9.77 15.68 19.45
CA ASN A 361 -10.10 17.09 19.71
C ASN A 361 -10.31 17.41 21.20
N HIS A 362 -10.33 16.42 22.11
CA HIS A 362 -10.58 16.66 23.53
C HIS A 362 -9.51 17.58 24.16
N PRO A 363 -9.89 18.59 24.97
CA PRO A 363 -8.94 19.57 25.52
C PRO A 363 -7.90 18.95 26.45
N ASP A 364 -8.27 17.94 27.24
CA ASP A 364 -7.32 17.14 28.04
C ASP A 364 -6.57 16.14 27.16
N PHE A 365 -5.24 16.26 27.13
CA PHE A 365 -4.34 15.33 26.46
C PHE A 365 -4.46 13.90 26.98
N ASN A 366 -4.69 13.68 28.28
CA ASN A 366 -4.76 12.33 28.84
C ASN A 366 -5.99 11.57 28.33
N VAL A 367 -7.11 12.27 28.09
CA VAL A 367 -8.31 11.68 27.48
C VAL A 367 -8.03 11.29 26.04
N ARG A 368 -7.42 12.17 25.23
CA ARG A 368 -7.00 11.84 23.85
C ARG A 368 -6.05 10.63 23.81
N PHE A 369 -5.10 10.58 24.74
CA PHE A 369 -4.17 9.47 24.84
C PHE A 369 -4.85 8.17 25.24
N LYS A 370 -5.81 8.22 26.18
CA LYS A 370 -6.64 7.07 26.55
C LYS A 370 -7.44 6.57 25.35
N GLN A 371 -8.14 7.44 24.62
CA GLN A 371 -8.91 7.08 23.42
C GLN A 371 -8.04 6.37 22.36
N LEU A 372 -6.82 6.87 22.13
CA LEU A 372 -5.88 6.22 21.20
C LEU A 372 -5.45 4.83 21.68
N LYS A 373 -5.14 4.69 22.97
CA LYS A 373 -4.80 3.38 23.56
C LYS A 373 -5.96 2.40 23.44
N ASP A 374 -7.16 2.84 23.79
CA ASP A 374 -8.36 2.01 23.81
C ASP A 374 -8.72 1.55 22.40
N ALA A 375 -8.62 2.44 21.40
CA ALA A 375 -8.79 2.06 20.00
C ALA A 375 -7.79 0.99 19.53
N VAL A 376 -6.51 1.09 19.90
CA VAL A 376 -5.50 0.06 19.57
C VAL A 376 -5.87 -1.29 20.18
N LYS A 377 -6.28 -1.31 21.45
CA LYS A 377 -6.69 -2.53 22.17
C LYS A 377 -7.97 -3.13 21.58
N LEU A 378 -8.93 -2.30 21.19
CA LEU A 378 -10.16 -2.74 20.54
C LEU A 378 -9.89 -3.34 19.17
N VAL A 379 -8.97 -2.77 18.38
CA VAL A 379 -8.50 -3.38 17.14
C VAL A 379 -7.93 -4.79 17.38
N TYR A 380 -7.13 -4.98 18.44
CA TYR A 380 -6.66 -6.32 18.82
C TYR A 380 -7.80 -7.27 19.19
N SER A 381 -8.82 -6.78 19.91
CA SER A 381 -9.98 -7.60 20.27
C SER A 381 -10.82 -8.04 19.07
N SER A 382 -10.81 -7.26 17.97
CA SER A 382 -11.62 -7.52 16.78
C SER A 382 -11.32 -8.84 16.07
N ILE A 383 -10.15 -9.46 16.31
CA ILE A 383 -9.85 -10.83 15.85
C ILE A 383 -10.89 -11.83 16.37
N TYR A 384 -11.39 -11.60 17.58
CA TYR A 384 -12.27 -12.51 18.29
C TYR A 384 -13.75 -12.15 18.18
N SER A 385 -14.09 -11.20 17.30
CA SER A 385 -15.49 -10.82 17.04
C SER A 385 -16.29 -12.02 16.48
N PRO A 386 -17.62 -12.07 16.68
CA PRO A 386 -18.45 -13.14 16.13
C PRO A 386 -18.35 -13.26 14.61
N HIS A 387 -18.17 -12.14 13.91
CA HIS A 387 -17.99 -12.12 12.46
C HIS A 387 -16.66 -12.73 12.04
N SER A 388 -15.57 -12.34 12.72
CA SER A 388 -14.22 -12.87 12.50
C SER A 388 -14.16 -14.39 12.77
N ARG A 389 -14.69 -14.85 13.91
CA ARG A 389 -14.69 -16.28 14.28
C ARG A 389 -15.39 -17.15 13.21
N ARG A 390 -16.61 -16.76 12.81
CA ARG A 390 -17.36 -17.47 11.77
C ARG A 390 -16.64 -17.50 10.43
N TYR A 391 -15.91 -16.45 10.11
CA TYR A 391 -15.10 -16.41 8.89
C TYR A 391 -13.95 -17.41 8.96
N PHE A 392 -13.17 -17.41 10.04
CA PHE A 392 -12.04 -18.33 10.21
C PHE A 392 -12.49 -19.80 10.26
N GLU A 393 -13.63 -20.07 10.88
CA GLU A 393 -14.29 -21.39 10.81
C GLU A 393 -14.62 -21.78 9.37
N ALA A 394 -15.18 -20.87 8.56
CA ALA A 394 -15.57 -21.15 7.18
C ALA A 394 -14.38 -21.51 6.25
N ILE A 395 -13.18 -21.00 6.56
CA ILE A 395 -11.95 -21.31 5.82
C ILE A 395 -11.09 -22.41 6.44
N ASN A 396 -11.53 -23.03 7.54
CA ASN A 396 -10.75 -24.01 8.30
C ASN A 396 -9.37 -23.48 8.73
N PHE A 397 -9.28 -22.21 9.11
CA PHE A 397 -8.05 -21.59 9.58
C PHE A 397 -8.05 -21.42 11.10
N SER A 398 -6.91 -21.67 11.74
CA SER A 398 -6.80 -21.54 13.20
C SER A 398 -6.68 -20.07 13.59
N LEU A 399 -7.60 -19.61 14.45
CA LEU A 399 -7.56 -18.28 15.05
C LEU A 399 -6.25 -18.01 15.82
N GLU A 400 -5.59 -19.06 16.34
CA GLU A 400 -4.34 -18.94 17.10
C GLU A 400 -3.15 -18.50 16.23
N ASP A 401 -3.20 -18.77 14.92
CA ASP A 401 -2.12 -18.43 14.00
C ASP A 401 -2.24 -16.99 13.48
N GLU A 402 -3.37 -16.32 13.73
CA GLU A 402 -3.62 -14.96 13.26
C GLU A 402 -3.03 -13.91 14.21
N LYS A 403 -2.30 -12.94 13.63
CA LYS A 403 -1.72 -11.80 14.35
C LYS A 403 -2.18 -10.49 13.76
N MET A 404 -2.24 -9.47 14.61
CA MET A 404 -2.71 -8.15 14.23
C MET A 404 -1.59 -7.11 14.33
N ALA A 405 -1.26 -6.47 13.22
CA ALA A 405 -0.60 -5.17 13.23
C ALA A 405 -1.68 -4.06 13.26
N VAL A 406 -1.29 -2.86 13.67
CA VAL A 406 -2.22 -1.71 13.73
C VAL A 406 -1.64 -0.56 12.93
N VAL A 407 -2.45 -0.02 12.02
CA VAL A 407 -2.11 1.14 11.19
C VAL A 407 -2.83 2.36 11.75
N ILE A 408 -2.07 3.37 12.17
CA ILE A 408 -2.57 4.65 12.66
C ILE A 408 -2.32 5.70 11.57
N GLN A 409 -3.39 6.29 11.06
CA GLN A 409 -3.34 7.25 9.96
C GLN A 409 -4.09 8.53 10.27
N ASP A 410 -3.66 9.65 9.68
CA ASP A 410 -4.49 10.86 9.65
C ASP A 410 -5.76 10.59 8.83
N VAL A 411 -6.91 11.02 9.36
CA VAL A 411 -8.16 11.03 8.58
C VAL A 411 -8.07 12.16 7.55
N VAL A 412 -8.29 11.84 6.28
CA VAL A 412 -8.30 12.82 5.20
C VAL A 412 -9.63 13.57 5.19
N GLY A 413 -9.56 14.90 5.24
CA GLY A 413 -10.72 15.78 5.18
C GLY A 413 -10.44 17.18 5.68
N THR A 414 -11.48 18.02 5.67
CA THR A 414 -11.47 19.38 6.21
C THR A 414 -12.60 19.58 7.22
N TYR A 415 -12.45 20.62 8.03
CA TYR A 415 -13.44 20.98 9.03
C TYR A 415 -14.58 21.76 8.38
N HIS A 416 -15.80 21.25 8.52
CA HIS A 416 -17.03 21.87 8.07
C HIS A 416 -17.93 22.11 9.29
N LYS A 417 -17.82 23.30 9.88
CA LYS A 417 -18.47 23.65 11.16
C LYS A 417 -18.12 22.62 12.24
N ASP A 418 -19.08 21.76 12.57
CA ASP A 418 -19.03 20.77 13.64
C ASP A 418 -18.66 19.36 13.15
N HIS A 419 -18.36 19.20 11.86
CA HIS A 419 -18.08 17.91 11.24
C HIS A 419 -16.75 17.91 10.50
N PHE A 420 -16.13 16.74 10.35
CA PHE A 420 -14.90 16.57 9.59
C PHE A 420 -15.05 15.48 8.51
N TYR A 421 -14.85 15.84 7.25
CA TYR A 421 -14.97 14.91 6.12
C TYR A 421 -14.30 15.49 4.86
N PRO A 422 -13.94 14.66 3.85
CA PRO A 422 -13.40 15.14 2.59
C PRO A 422 -14.51 15.49 1.59
N HIS A 423 -14.18 16.33 0.62
CA HIS A 423 -15.08 16.69 -0.48
C HIS A 423 -15.55 15.45 -1.26
N MET A 424 -14.66 14.49 -1.45
CA MET A 424 -14.98 13.25 -2.15
C MET A 424 -14.12 12.11 -1.63
N SER A 425 -14.66 10.91 -1.62
CA SER A 425 -13.92 9.67 -1.37
C SER A 425 -14.45 8.56 -2.27
N GLY A 426 -13.68 7.48 -2.42
CA GLY A 426 -14.08 6.43 -3.32
C GLY A 426 -13.14 5.24 -3.41
N THR A 427 -13.54 4.30 -4.25
CA THR A 427 -12.75 3.13 -4.63
C THR A 427 -12.52 3.12 -6.13
N ALA A 428 -11.40 2.60 -6.59
CA ALA A 428 -11.10 2.46 -8.01
C ALA A 428 -10.41 1.13 -8.28
N GLN A 429 -10.75 0.48 -9.39
CA GLN A 429 -10.23 -0.82 -9.78
C GLN A 429 -9.64 -0.73 -11.18
N SER A 430 -8.47 -1.33 -11.39
CA SER A 430 -7.81 -1.38 -12.70
C SER A 430 -8.41 -2.44 -13.62
N HIS A 431 -9.42 -3.19 -13.15
CA HIS A 431 -10.13 -4.19 -13.94
C HIS A 431 -11.62 -4.12 -13.67
N ASN A 432 -12.41 -3.97 -14.72
CA ASN A 432 -13.85 -3.94 -14.68
C ASN A 432 -14.43 -5.26 -15.20
N TYR A 433 -14.96 -6.10 -14.31
CA TYR A 433 -15.61 -7.36 -14.72
C TYR A 433 -16.92 -7.15 -15.50
N TYR A 434 -17.55 -5.97 -15.34
CA TYR A 434 -18.80 -5.61 -15.99
C TYR A 434 -18.61 -4.31 -16.79
N PRO A 435 -17.83 -4.34 -17.90
CA PRO A 435 -17.70 -3.20 -18.79
C PRO A 435 -19.03 -2.90 -19.47
N VAL A 436 -19.30 -1.63 -19.72
CA VAL A 436 -20.50 -1.13 -20.41
C VAL A 436 -20.10 -0.39 -21.67
N ALA A 437 -21.01 -0.35 -22.65
CA ALA A 437 -20.77 0.27 -23.96
C ALA A 437 -19.52 -0.30 -24.66
N HIS A 438 -18.53 0.54 -24.98
CA HIS A 438 -17.30 0.18 -25.68
C HIS A 438 -16.09 0.02 -24.76
N MET A 439 -16.33 -0.07 -23.44
CA MET A 439 -15.27 -0.32 -22.47
C MET A 439 -14.76 -1.75 -22.59
N GLU A 440 -13.46 -1.90 -22.38
CA GLU A 440 -12.82 -3.19 -22.17
C GLU A 440 -12.63 -3.46 -20.66
N PRO A 441 -12.50 -4.71 -20.23
CA PRO A 441 -12.24 -5.04 -18.83
C PRO A 441 -11.00 -4.32 -18.27
N GLU A 442 -9.96 -4.14 -19.07
CA GLU A 442 -8.72 -3.47 -18.68
C GLU A 442 -8.86 -1.95 -18.50
N ASP A 443 -9.98 -1.35 -18.91
CA ASP A 443 -10.22 0.09 -18.75
C ASP A 443 -10.59 0.50 -17.32
N GLY A 444 -10.84 -0.49 -16.45
CA GLY A 444 -11.15 -0.27 -15.05
C GLY A 444 -12.42 0.54 -14.81
N PHE A 445 -12.67 0.88 -13.54
CA PHE A 445 -13.72 1.79 -13.14
C PHE A 445 -13.41 2.41 -11.77
N ALA A 446 -14.11 3.49 -11.44
CA ALA A 446 -14.06 4.13 -10.14
C ALA A 446 -15.47 4.41 -9.63
N ILE A 447 -15.63 4.40 -8.32
CA ILE A 447 -16.82 4.82 -7.59
C ILE A 447 -16.42 6.04 -6.75
N ALA A 448 -17.25 7.07 -6.76
CA ALA A 448 -17.07 8.30 -6.00
C ALA A 448 -18.33 8.64 -5.21
N GLY A 449 -18.14 9.06 -3.97
CA GLY A 449 -19.17 9.59 -3.08
C GLY A 449 -18.67 10.82 -2.34
N LEU A 450 -19.61 11.62 -1.84
CA LEU A 450 -19.36 12.71 -0.90
C LEU A 450 -19.08 12.13 0.50
N GLY A 451 -18.19 12.78 1.25
CA GLY A 451 -17.91 12.45 2.65
C GLY A 451 -16.87 11.35 2.81
N LEU A 452 -16.85 10.71 3.98
CA LEU A 452 -15.87 9.68 4.34
C LEU A 452 -16.04 8.40 3.52
N GLY A 453 -14.90 7.76 3.18
CA GLY A 453 -14.85 6.56 2.33
C GLY A 453 -15.60 5.34 2.87
N HIS A 454 -15.86 5.32 4.19
CA HIS A 454 -16.67 4.30 4.86
C HIS A 454 -18.04 4.10 4.19
N TYR A 455 -18.61 5.17 3.64
CA TYR A 455 -19.89 5.11 2.91
C TYR A 455 -19.76 4.30 1.60
N VAL A 456 -18.76 4.61 0.77
CA VAL A 456 -18.58 3.94 -0.54
C VAL A 456 -18.13 2.49 -0.38
N VAL A 457 -17.19 2.24 0.55
CA VAL A 457 -16.61 0.91 0.78
C VAL A 457 -17.66 -0.11 1.26
N ASN A 458 -18.67 0.35 2.00
CA ASN A 458 -19.81 -0.47 2.44
C ASN A 458 -20.88 -0.68 1.36
N GLY A 459 -20.64 -0.25 0.12
CA GLY A 459 -21.51 -0.54 -1.02
C GLY A 459 -22.80 0.29 -1.07
N GLU A 460 -22.82 1.46 -0.43
CA GLU A 460 -23.94 2.40 -0.46
C GLU A 460 -24.10 3.09 -1.84
N ARG A 461 -25.17 3.88 -2.01
CA ARG A 461 -25.48 4.61 -3.26
C ARG A 461 -24.41 5.65 -3.59
N ALA A 462 -23.62 5.42 -4.63
CA ALA A 462 -22.50 6.28 -5.04
C ALA A 462 -22.36 6.31 -6.57
N TYR A 463 -21.65 7.31 -7.11
CA TYR A 463 -21.54 7.53 -8.54
C TYR A 463 -20.40 6.70 -9.16
N ARG A 464 -20.71 5.92 -10.20
CA ARG A 464 -19.75 5.06 -10.91
C ARG A 464 -19.32 5.70 -12.24
N PHE A 465 -18.02 5.70 -12.52
CA PHE A 465 -17.46 6.23 -13.77
C PHE A 465 -16.20 5.47 -14.20
N SER A 466 -15.71 5.72 -15.42
CA SER A 466 -14.46 5.16 -15.92
C SER A 466 -13.39 6.24 -15.87
N PRO A 467 -12.24 6.01 -15.20
CA PRO A 467 -11.11 6.94 -15.27
C PRO A 467 -10.62 7.19 -16.69
N LYS A 468 -10.70 6.20 -17.58
CA LYS A 468 -10.31 6.29 -18.99
C LYS A 468 -11.34 7.04 -19.85
N TYR A 469 -12.63 6.84 -19.57
CA TYR A 469 -13.74 7.52 -20.25
C TYR A 469 -14.65 8.26 -19.25
N PRO A 470 -14.17 9.37 -18.64
CA PRO A 470 -14.89 10.03 -17.55
C PRO A 470 -16.18 10.72 -17.98
N THR A 471 -16.33 11.02 -19.27
CA THR A 471 -17.53 11.63 -19.85
C THR A 471 -18.60 10.63 -20.25
N LEU A 472 -18.30 9.32 -20.24
CA LEU A 472 -19.23 8.26 -20.59
C LEU A 472 -20.28 8.10 -19.48
N GLU A 473 -21.55 8.25 -19.83
CA GLU A 473 -22.65 7.97 -18.90
C GLU A 473 -22.95 6.47 -18.88
N MET A 474 -22.67 5.83 -17.75
CA MET A 474 -22.81 4.37 -17.59
C MET A 474 -24.23 3.94 -17.23
N SER A 475 -25.07 4.87 -16.79
CA SER A 475 -26.43 4.61 -16.33
C SER A 475 -27.40 5.61 -16.95
N SER A 476 -28.66 5.18 -17.11
CA SER A 476 -29.74 6.02 -17.60
C SER A 476 -29.99 7.21 -16.67
N LEU A 477 -30.58 8.28 -17.18
CA LEU A 477 -30.94 9.46 -16.37
C LEU A 477 -31.82 9.10 -15.16
N GLN A 478 -32.82 8.23 -15.37
CA GLN A 478 -33.72 7.78 -14.30
C GLN A 478 -32.95 6.99 -13.22
N SER A 479 -32.01 6.14 -13.62
CA SER A 479 -31.11 5.44 -12.70
C SER A 479 -30.22 6.41 -11.94
N GLN A 480 -29.62 7.41 -12.62
CA GLN A 480 -28.78 8.42 -11.97
C GLN A 480 -29.51 9.20 -10.87
N ILE A 481 -30.80 9.49 -11.07
CA ILE A 481 -31.63 10.16 -10.06
C ILE A 481 -31.95 9.23 -8.89
N ARG A 482 -32.40 8.01 -9.18
CA ARG A 482 -32.81 7.03 -8.16
C ARG A 482 -31.64 6.59 -7.28
N ASP A 483 -30.49 6.35 -7.91
CA ASP A 483 -29.30 5.78 -7.29
C ASP A 483 -28.33 6.87 -6.82
N SER A 484 -28.73 8.14 -6.91
CA SER A 484 -27.93 9.25 -6.40
C SER A 484 -27.81 9.19 -4.88
N GLN A 485 -26.65 9.61 -4.39
CA GLN A 485 -26.38 9.74 -2.97
C GLN A 485 -27.25 10.86 -2.37
N VAL A 486 -28.03 10.51 -1.34
CA VAL A 486 -28.92 11.44 -0.60
C VAL A 486 -28.40 11.79 0.80
N GLU A 487 -27.45 11.00 1.29
CA GLU A 487 -26.80 11.16 2.59
C GLU A 487 -25.32 10.77 2.50
N PHE A 488 -24.51 11.26 3.42
CA PHE A 488 -23.08 10.98 3.47
C PHE A 488 -22.61 10.78 4.91
N MET A 489 -21.43 10.20 5.06
CA MET A 489 -20.82 9.98 6.37
C MET A 489 -19.79 11.07 6.67
N ALA A 490 -19.85 11.60 7.89
CA ALA A 490 -18.90 12.56 8.42
C ALA A 490 -18.48 12.18 9.84
N LEU A 491 -17.29 12.63 10.25
CA LEU A 491 -16.84 12.47 11.62
C LEU A 491 -17.46 13.57 12.48
N ASP A 492 -18.04 13.19 13.62
CA ASP A 492 -18.50 14.16 14.61
C ASP A 492 -17.30 14.78 15.33
N MET A 493 -17.29 16.12 15.39
CA MET A 493 -16.28 16.90 16.10
C MET A 493 -16.86 17.61 17.33
N ILE A 494 -18.16 17.44 17.63
CA ILE A 494 -18.80 17.97 18.83
C ILE A 494 -18.54 17.05 20.02
N ASN A 495 -18.84 15.75 19.88
CA ASN A 495 -18.59 14.81 20.94
C ASN A 495 -17.09 14.51 21.03
N SER A 496 -16.50 14.85 22.17
CA SER A 496 -15.08 14.62 22.44
C SER A 496 -14.83 13.51 23.47
N ASP A 497 -15.90 12.93 24.04
CA ASP A 497 -15.85 11.84 25.01
C ASP A 497 -16.66 10.66 24.49
N ILE A 498 -16.01 9.85 23.65
CA ILE A 498 -16.62 8.70 22.96
C ILE A 498 -16.20 7.42 23.67
N ASP A 499 -17.18 6.57 23.97
CA ASP A 499 -16.94 5.22 24.45
C ASP A 499 -17.08 4.22 23.30
N PHE A 500 -15.94 3.94 22.65
CA PHE A 500 -15.89 2.97 21.57
C PHE A 500 -16.25 1.54 22.02
N CYS A 501 -16.20 1.23 23.32
CA CYS A 501 -16.59 -0.09 23.82
C CYS A 501 -18.09 -0.28 23.71
N THR A 502 -18.90 0.64 24.23
CA THR A 502 -20.36 0.48 24.22
C THR A 502 -20.97 0.84 22.87
N ASP A 503 -20.45 1.87 22.22
CA ASP A 503 -21.10 2.50 21.06
C ASP A 503 -20.58 1.92 19.73
N GLY A 504 -19.56 1.04 19.80
CA GLY A 504 -19.00 0.33 18.66
C GLY A 504 -18.07 1.18 17.78
N SER A 505 -17.66 0.62 16.63
CA SER A 505 -16.68 1.26 15.73
C SER A 505 -17.22 2.48 14.99
N GLU A 506 -18.55 2.58 14.83
CA GLU A 506 -19.22 3.70 14.14
C GLU A 506 -19.69 4.80 15.12
N ALA A 507 -19.34 4.72 16.41
CA ALA A 507 -19.81 5.63 17.46
C ALA A 507 -19.65 7.12 17.15
N ASN A 508 -18.58 7.49 16.45
CA ASN A 508 -18.26 8.88 16.12
C ASN A 508 -18.62 9.28 14.68
N LEU A 509 -19.43 8.48 14.00
CA LEU A 509 -19.81 8.72 12.61
C LEU A 509 -21.26 9.21 12.54
N HIS A 510 -21.44 10.39 11.95
CA HIS A 510 -22.76 10.94 11.66
C HIS A 510 -23.13 10.68 10.20
N ARG A 511 -24.37 10.21 10.00
CA ARG A 511 -25.03 10.19 8.69
C ARG A 511 -25.78 11.49 8.50
N LEU A 512 -25.34 12.28 7.53
CA LEU A 512 -25.87 13.62 7.26
C LEU A 512 -26.55 13.65 5.89
N PRO A 513 -27.69 14.35 5.73
CA PRO A 513 -28.29 14.54 4.41
C PRO A 513 -27.42 15.46 3.56
N ILE A 514 -27.45 15.31 2.23
CA ILE A 514 -26.68 16.16 1.31
C ILE A 514 -26.98 17.67 1.44
N SER A 515 -28.15 18.04 1.97
CA SER A 515 -28.50 19.44 2.27
C SER A 515 -27.56 20.08 3.30
N GLU A 516 -27.01 19.30 4.23
CA GLU A 516 -26.01 19.81 5.17
C GLU A 516 -24.71 20.18 4.44
N ALA A 517 -24.27 19.35 3.48
CA ALA A 517 -23.11 19.66 2.64
C ALA A 517 -23.34 20.85 1.71
N GLU A 518 -24.59 21.09 1.27
CA GLU A 518 -24.94 22.32 0.56
C GLU A 518 -24.76 23.54 1.47
N SER A 519 -25.15 23.44 2.74
CA SER A 519 -24.94 24.49 3.75
C SER A 519 -23.45 24.74 4.09
N HIS A 520 -22.59 23.77 3.77
CA HIS A 520 -21.14 23.83 3.94
C HIS A 520 -20.42 24.35 2.68
N ASP A 521 -21.14 24.70 1.61
CA ASP A 521 -20.60 25.12 0.30
C ASP A 521 -19.74 24.05 -0.41
N VAL A 522 -19.93 22.77 -0.07
CA VAL A 522 -19.13 21.64 -0.60
C VAL A 522 -19.68 21.13 -1.94
N LEU A 523 -21.00 21.21 -2.14
CA LEU A 523 -21.66 20.56 -3.30
C LEU A 523 -21.39 21.21 -4.66
N LYS A 524 -20.89 22.44 -4.69
CA LYS A 524 -20.80 23.27 -5.91
C LYS A 524 -20.14 22.57 -7.11
N HIS A 525 -19.11 21.76 -6.86
CA HIS A 525 -18.38 21.04 -7.90
C HIS A 525 -18.71 19.54 -7.98
N LEU A 526 -19.58 19.05 -7.08
CA LEU A 526 -19.89 17.62 -6.92
C LEU A 526 -21.29 17.27 -7.44
N ALA A 527 -22.21 18.23 -7.39
CA ALA A 527 -23.61 18.02 -7.73
C ALA A 527 -24.01 18.69 -9.05
N SER A 528 -25.02 18.11 -9.68
CA SER A 528 -25.85 18.72 -10.74
C SER A 528 -27.28 18.86 -10.25
N THR A 529 -28.08 19.66 -10.94
CA THR A 529 -29.50 19.86 -10.65
C THR A 529 -30.36 19.21 -11.72
N PHE A 530 -31.37 18.46 -11.30
CA PHE A 530 -32.37 17.91 -12.21
C PHE A 530 -33.49 18.92 -12.45
N ASP A 531 -33.65 19.33 -13.70
CA ASP A 531 -34.76 20.14 -14.17
C ASP A 531 -35.90 19.21 -14.57
N VAL A 532 -36.91 19.13 -13.70
CA VAL A 532 -38.08 18.26 -13.86
C VAL A 532 -38.94 18.69 -15.04
N GLU A 533 -39.01 19.98 -15.36
CA GLU A 533 -39.87 20.50 -16.42
C GLU A 533 -39.34 20.14 -17.81
N ASN A 534 -38.01 20.13 -17.96
CA ASN A 534 -37.34 19.87 -19.22
C ASN A 534 -36.65 18.49 -19.29
N GLU A 535 -36.83 17.65 -18.27
CA GLU A 535 -36.21 16.31 -18.12
C GLU A 535 -34.70 16.30 -18.41
N ARG A 536 -33.97 17.28 -17.89
CA ARG A 536 -32.54 17.47 -18.16
C ARG A 536 -31.73 17.67 -16.88
N VAL A 537 -30.43 17.42 -16.98
CA VAL A 537 -29.48 17.64 -15.88
C VAL A 537 -28.62 18.84 -16.21
N GLU A 538 -28.68 19.85 -15.34
CA GLU A 538 -27.85 21.05 -15.42
C GLU A 538 -26.67 20.94 -14.43
N PRO A 539 -25.42 21.02 -14.89
CA PRO A 539 -24.26 20.99 -14.00
C PRO A 539 -24.28 22.12 -12.95
N GLY A 540 -23.98 21.77 -11.70
CA GLY A 540 -23.98 22.70 -10.56
C GLY A 540 -25.31 22.77 -9.81
N ILE A 541 -25.36 23.67 -8.82
CA ILE A 541 -26.46 23.81 -7.84
C ILE A 541 -27.25 25.12 -7.97
N SER A 542 -26.93 25.94 -8.98
CA SER A 542 -27.53 27.28 -9.15
C SER A 542 -29.00 27.24 -9.60
N ALA A 543 -29.40 26.17 -10.30
CA ALA A 543 -30.78 25.98 -10.73
C ALA A 543 -31.64 25.42 -9.58
N PRO A 544 -32.97 25.66 -9.59
CA PRO A 544 -33.89 25.00 -8.68
C PRO A 544 -34.15 23.54 -9.12
N GLY A 545 -34.17 22.60 -8.18
CA GLY A 545 -34.53 21.20 -8.45
C GLY A 545 -33.79 20.20 -7.57
N PRO A 546 -34.12 18.90 -7.68
CA PRO A 546 -33.43 17.84 -6.97
C PRO A 546 -31.93 17.80 -7.31
N ARG A 547 -31.08 17.55 -6.31
CA ARG A 547 -29.63 17.43 -6.49
C ARG A 547 -29.27 16.00 -6.89
N ILE A 548 -28.37 15.87 -7.87
CA ILE A 548 -27.78 14.61 -8.29
C ILE A 548 -26.26 14.70 -8.07
N LEU A 549 -25.68 13.83 -7.25
CA LEU A 549 -24.23 13.69 -7.16
C LEU A 549 -23.70 12.89 -8.34
N ASN A 550 -23.15 13.60 -9.33
CA ASN A 550 -22.57 13.03 -10.55
C ASN A 550 -21.19 13.61 -10.89
N PHE A 551 -20.66 14.50 -10.05
CA PHE A 551 -19.33 15.09 -10.16
C PHE A 551 -19.04 15.71 -11.54
N ALA A 552 -20.06 16.25 -12.21
CA ALA A 552 -19.96 16.73 -13.60
C ALA A 552 -18.85 17.77 -13.81
N ASN A 553 -18.65 18.70 -12.88
CA ASN A 553 -17.59 19.71 -12.96
C ASN A 553 -16.19 19.09 -12.94
N ILE A 554 -16.01 17.98 -12.22
CA ILE A 554 -14.73 17.29 -12.12
C ILE A 554 -14.52 16.37 -13.33
N LEU A 555 -15.53 15.58 -13.69
CA LEU A 555 -15.40 14.52 -14.69
C LEU A 555 -15.59 14.99 -16.14
N LYS A 556 -16.51 15.94 -16.38
CA LYS A 556 -16.81 16.45 -17.73
C LYS A 556 -16.03 17.72 -18.07
N TYR A 557 -15.76 18.57 -17.08
CA TYR A 557 -15.14 19.88 -17.27
C TYR A 557 -13.73 19.99 -16.68
N GLU A 558 -13.16 18.87 -16.20
CA GLU A 558 -11.80 18.77 -15.68
C GLU A 558 -11.43 19.84 -14.65
N TYR A 559 -12.36 20.20 -13.74
CA TYR A 559 -12.08 21.16 -12.66
C TYR A 559 -10.84 20.78 -11.83
N VAL A 560 -10.65 19.46 -11.63
CA VAL A 560 -9.41 18.86 -11.13
C VAL A 560 -9.09 17.61 -11.96
N PRO A 561 -7.81 17.23 -12.16
CA PRO A 561 -7.41 16.12 -13.02
C PRO A 561 -7.61 14.73 -12.36
N LEU A 562 -8.78 14.50 -11.74
CA LEU A 562 -9.08 13.29 -10.98
C LEU A 562 -9.00 12.02 -11.83
N ALA A 563 -9.71 12.00 -12.95
CA ALA A 563 -9.79 10.81 -13.82
C ALA A 563 -8.40 10.44 -14.36
N ARG A 564 -7.62 11.46 -14.76
CA ARG A 564 -6.23 11.31 -15.22
C ARG A 564 -5.32 10.76 -14.12
N ALA A 565 -5.43 11.27 -12.89
CA ALA A 565 -4.67 10.77 -11.75
C ALA A 565 -5.02 9.32 -11.40
N LEU A 566 -6.31 9.00 -11.33
CA LEU A 566 -6.77 7.64 -11.06
C LEU A 566 -6.27 6.66 -12.12
N ASN A 567 -6.41 7.00 -13.41
CA ASN A 567 -5.95 6.14 -14.49
C ASN A 567 -4.44 5.87 -14.39
N LEU A 568 -3.63 6.92 -14.18
CA LEU A 568 -2.19 6.79 -14.03
C LEU A 568 -1.81 5.93 -12.80
N ILE A 569 -2.42 6.18 -11.65
CA ILE A 569 -2.12 5.45 -10.41
C ILE A 569 -2.52 3.97 -10.54
N LEU A 570 -3.66 3.66 -11.15
CA LEU A 570 -4.09 2.28 -11.40
C LEU A 570 -3.14 1.55 -12.35
N ASP A 571 -2.72 2.20 -13.44
CA ASP A 571 -1.77 1.62 -14.40
C ASP A 571 -0.42 1.35 -13.74
N VAL A 572 0.13 2.33 -13.01
CA VAL A 572 1.39 2.18 -12.27
C VAL A 572 1.26 1.09 -11.19
N GLY A 573 0.17 1.07 -10.45
CA GLY A 573 -0.08 0.06 -9.41
C GLY A 573 -0.15 -1.35 -10.00
N LYS A 574 -0.84 -1.51 -11.13
CA LYS A 574 -0.95 -2.79 -11.86
C LYS A 574 0.41 -3.29 -12.34
N GLU A 575 1.22 -2.42 -12.95
CA GLU A 575 2.56 -2.78 -13.41
C GLU A 575 3.49 -3.13 -12.23
N ALA A 576 3.41 -2.38 -11.13
CA ALA A 576 4.28 -2.59 -9.98
C ALA A 576 3.91 -3.84 -9.15
N LEU A 577 2.62 -4.21 -9.08
CA LEU A 577 2.14 -5.41 -8.39
C LEU A 577 1.99 -6.65 -9.29
N GLY A 578 2.14 -6.50 -10.61
CA GLY A 578 2.05 -7.60 -11.59
C GLY A 578 0.66 -8.26 -11.68
N SER A 579 -0.36 -7.60 -11.17
CA SER A 579 -1.76 -8.07 -11.11
C SER A 579 -2.71 -6.86 -11.15
N PRO A 580 -3.99 -7.03 -11.50
CA PRO A 580 -4.96 -5.95 -11.35
C PRO A 580 -5.02 -5.45 -9.91
N VAL A 581 -5.34 -4.17 -9.70
CA VAL A 581 -5.28 -3.52 -8.38
C VAL A 581 -6.56 -2.78 -8.07
N GLU A 582 -6.87 -2.70 -6.77
CA GLU A 582 -7.87 -1.83 -6.21
C GLU A 582 -7.22 -0.75 -5.35
N LEU A 583 -7.77 0.45 -5.43
CA LEU A 583 -7.35 1.66 -4.73
C LEU A 583 -8.51 2.22 -3.90
N GLU A 584 -8.27 2.57 -2.64
CA GLU A 584 -9.12 3.47 -1.85
C GLU A 584 -8.51 4.87 -1.88
N TYR A 585 -9.32 5.89 -2.13
CA TYR A 585 -8.85 7.26 -2.24
C TYR A 585 -9.79 8.28 -1.59
N ALA A 586 -9.23 9.44 -1.27
CA ALA A 586 -9.96 10.61 -0.83
C ALA A 586 -9.42 11.87 -1.51
N VAL A 587 -10.30 12.81 -1.81
CA VAL A 587 -9.96 14.07 -2.48
C VAL A 587 -10.43 15.23 -1.63
N ASP A 588 -9.49 16.14 -1.42
CA ASP A 588 -9.72 17.43 -0.81
C ASP A 588 -9.59 18.51 -1.87
N LEU A 589 -10.68 19.22 -2.15
CA LEU A 589 -10.70 20.32 -3.11
C LEU A 589 -10.20 21.62 -2.49
N ASP A 590 -10.13 21.70 -1.17
CA ASP A 590 -9.51 22.83 -0.50
C ASP A 590 -8.02 22.88 -0.86
N LYS A 591 -7.57 24.09 -1.19
CA LYS A 591 -6.20 24.31 -1.65
C LYS A 591 -5.24 24.14 -0.47
N ALA A 592 -4.28 23.25 -0.63
CA ALA A 592 -3.15 23.12 0.30
C ALA A 592 -2.29 24.41 0.29
N GLU A 593 -1.24 24.45 1.12
CA GLU A 593 -0.35 25.63 1.24
C GLU A 593 0.23 26.10 -0.11
N ASN A 594 0.37 25.19 -1.09
CA ASN A 594 0.85 25.49 -2.43
C ASN A 594 -0.24 25.92 -3.42
N GLY A 595 -1.49 26.07 -2.99
CA GLY A 595 -2.59 26.54 -3.82
C GLY A 595 -3.27 25.44 -4.68
N LEU A 596 -2.92 24.17 -4.48
CA LEU A 596 -3.41 23.03 -5.27
C LEU A 596 -4.33 22.12 -4.43
N PRO A 597 -5.34 21.47 -5.04
CA PRO A 597 -6.13 20.42 -4.39
C PRO A 597 -5.27 19.19 -4.10
N SER A 598 -5.76 18.30 -3.22
CA SER A 598 -5.01 17.12 -2.79
C SER A 598 -5.79 15.82 -3.01
N PHE A 599 -5.16 14.90 -3.74
CA PHE A 599 -5.59 13.52 -3.91
C PHE A 599 -4.76 12.63 -2.97
N HIS A 600 -5.44 11.94 -2.06
CA HIS A 600 -4.85 11.05 -1.10
C HIS A 600 -5.14 9.60 -1.47
N ILE A 601 -4.08 8.81 -1.60
CA ILE A 601 -4.19 7.36 -1.65
C ILE A 601 -4.26 6.85 -0.22
N LEU A 602 -5.35 6.17 0.13
CA LEU A 602 -5.57 5.61 1.46
C LEU A 602 -5.06 4.18 1.55
N GLN A 603 -5.34 3.37 0.51
CA GLN A 603 -4.96 1.95 0.46
C GLN A 603 -4.86 1.48 -0.99
N ILE A 604 -3.98 0.53 -1.27
CA ILE A 604 -3.92 -0.23 -2.51
C ILE A 604 -3.81 -1.70 -2.15
N LYS A 605 -4.46 -2.55 -2.93
CA LYS A 605 -4.39 -4.00 -2.78
C LYS A 605 -4.44 -4.67 -4.15
N PRO A 606 -3.76 -5.81 -4.35
CA PRO A 606 -3.97 -6.61 -5.54
C PRO A 606 -5.40 -7.16 -5.55
N MET A 607 -6.00 -7.21 -6.72
CA MET A 607 -7.24 -7.92 -6.98
C MET A 607 -6.89 -9.35 -7.36
N MET A 608 -7.65 -10.32 -6.85
CA MET A 608 -7.44 -11.71 -7.24
C MET A 608 -7.79 -11.92 -8.71
N GLY A 609 -6.81 -12.45 -9.45
CA GLY A 609 -7.07 -13.07 -10.73
C GLY A 609 -7.89 -14.34 -10.52
N THR A 610 -8.85 -14.60 -11.40
CA THR A 610 -9.53 -15.90 -11.48
C THR A 610 -8.47 -17.00 -11.63
N GLY A 611 -8.34 -17.87 -10.64
CA GLY A 611 -7.28 -18.88 -10.60
C GLY A 611 -7.43 -19.92 -11.73
N GLY A 612 -6.34 -20.24 -12.42
CA GLY A 612 -6.18 -21.36 -13.36
C GLY A 612 -6.86 -21.22 -14.73
N GLU A 613 -6.31 -21.84 -15.77
CA GLU A 613 -6.93 -21.90 -17.10
C GLU A 613 -8.04 -22.97 -17.11
N TYR A 614 -9.28 -22.62 -16.77
CA TYR A 614 -10.43 -23.49 -17.01
C TYR A 614 -11.33 -22.85 -18.06
N THR A 615 -11.15 -23.28 -19.31
CA THR A 615 -12.00 -22.88 -20.42
C THR A 615 -12.79 -24.07 -20.91
N PHE A 616 -14.07 -23.87 -21.21
CA PHE A 616 -14.91 -24.90 -21.83
C PHE A 616 -15.59 -24.39 -23.09
N ASP A 617 -16.02 -25.31 -23.93
CA ASP A 617 -16.79 -25.00 -25.14
C ASP A 617 -18.28 -25.22 -24.88
N THR A 618 -19.07 -24.18 -25.14
CA THR A 618 -20.53 -24.20 -25.00
C THR A 618 -21.20 -24.90 -26.18
N GLY A 619 -20.54 -24.96 -27.34
CA GLY A 619 -21.12 -25.50 -28.59
C GLY A 619 -21.45 -27.00 -28.57
N GLY A 620 -20.99 -27.73 -27.55
CA GLY A 620 -21.26 -29.16 -27.37
C GLY A 620 -22.22 -29.51 -26.23
N ILE A 621 -22.82 -28.52 -25.57
CA ILE A 621 -23.72 -28.72 -24.42
C ILE A 621 -25.16 -28.54 -24.89
N ASP A 622 -26.01 -29.53 -24.60
CA ASP A 622 -27.44 -29.45 -24.92
C ASP A 622 -28.13 -28.37 -24.07
N PRO A 623 -28.79 -27.36 -24.67
CA PRO A 623 -29.53 -26.35 -23.93
C PRO A 623 -30.60 -26.91 -22.99
N GLU A 624 -31.15 -28.09 -23.27
CA GLU A 624 -32.16 -28.75 -22.41
C GLU A 624 -31.59 -29.29 -21.09
N GLU A 625 -30.28 -29.56 -21.04
CA GLU A 625 -29.59 -30.01 -19.83
C GLU A 625 -29.20 -28.84 -18.90
N MET A 626 -29.31 -27.60 -19.38
CA MET A 626 -28.93 -26.39 -18.63
C MET A 626 -30.07 -25.88 -17.74
N ILE A 627 -29.81 -25.78 -16.44
CA ILE A 627 -30.72 -25.12 -15.47
C ILE A 627 -30.46 -23.61 -15.46
N ILE A 628 -29.17 -23.23 -15.50
CA ILE A 628 -28.73 -21.83 -15.46
C ILE A 628 -27.67 -21.63 -16.53
N TYR A 629 -27.81 -20.54 -17.30
CA TYR A 629 -26.79 -20.04 -18.22
C TYR A 629 -26.61 -18.53 -18.00
N ALA A 630 -25.37 -18.10 -17.79
CA ALA A 630 -25.02 -16.70 -17.54
C ALA A 630 -23.80 -16.26 -18.36
N GLU A 631 -23.94 -15.18 -19.13
CA GLU A 631 -22.83 -14.54 -19.90
C GLU A 631 -22.12 -13.42 -19.12
N ARG A 632 -22.68 -13.04 -17.96
CA ARG A 632 -22.09 -12.11 -17.01
C ARG A 632 -21.81 -12.85 -15.72
N SER A 633 -20.79 -13.71 -15.75
CA SER A 633 -20.42 -14.55 -14.62
C SER A 633 -18.95 -14.42 -14.25
N MET A 634 -18.68 -14.68 -12.98
CA MET A 634 -17.35 -14.72 -12.38
C MET A 634 -17.15 -16.01 -11.61
N GLY A 635 -15.89 -16.31 -11.34
CA GLY A 635 -15.45 -17.61 -10.86
C GLY A 635 -14.75 -18.38 -11.97
N ASN A 636 -14.00 -19.40 -11.58
CA ASN A 636 -13.32 -20.24 -12.55
C ASN A 636 -13.19 -21.67 -12.03
N GLY A 637 -13.38 -22.63 -12.94
CA GLY A 637 -13.26 -24.04 -12.64
C GLY A 637 -14.58 -24.80 -12.72
N LYS A 638 -14.58 -25.96 -12.09
CA LYS A 638 -15.64 -26.96 -12.17
C LYS A 638 -16.01 -27.43 -10.75
N ILE A 639 -17.30 -27.49 -10.46
CA ILE A 639 -17.84 -28.02 -9.20
C ILE A 639 -18.87 -29.10 -9.52
N ASP A 640 -18.69 -30.31 -9.02
CA ASP A 640 -19.55 -31.48 -9.28
C ASP A 640 -20.00 -32.21 -8.00
N SER A 641 -19.94 -31.53 -6.85
CA SER A 641 -20.25 -32.08 -5.53
C SER A 641 -21.50 -31.49 -4.86
N ILE A 642 -22.12 -30.47 -5.46
CA ILE A 642 -23.23 -29.74 -4.84
C ILE A 642 -24.57 -30.39 -5.20
N THR A 643 -25.43 -30.57 -4.20
CA THR A 643 -26.80 -31.09 -4.36
C THR A 643 -27.87 -30.14 -3.83
N ASP A 644 -27.50 -29.15 -3.03
CA ASP A 644 -28.42 -28.24 -2.38
C ASP A 644 -28.48 -26.90 -3.11
N LEU A 645 -29.70 -26.38 -3.28
CA LEU A 645 -29.94 -25.05 -3.82
C LEU A 645 -30.94 -24.32 -2.94
N VAL A 646 -30.56 -23.11 -2.55
CA VAL A 646 -31.37 -22.19 -1.75
C VAL A 646 -31.71 -21.00 -2.63
N TYR A 647 -32.99 -20.66 -2.72
CA TYR A 647 -33.41 -19.51 -3.52
C TYR A 647 -34.53 -18.72 -2.87
N VAL A 648 -34.54 -17.41 -3.15
CA VAL A 648 -35.68 -16.54 -2.82
C VAL A 648 -36.72 -16.71 -3.92
N ASP A 649 -37.94 -17.09 -3.55
CA ASP A 649 -39.03 -17.31 -4.51
C ASP A 649 -39.41 -15.98 -5.20
N PRO A 650 -39.25 -15.86 -6.54
CA PRO A 650 -39.62 -14.65 -7.27
C PRO A 650 -41.10 -14.28 -7.11
N LYS A 651 -42.00 -15.27 -6.96
CA LYS A 651 -43.45 -15.05 -6.82
C LYS A 651 -43.80 -14.45 -5.45
N GLY A 652 -43.01 -14.76 -4.44
CA GLY A 652 -43.19 -14.27 -3.06
C GLY A 652 -42.35 -13.03 -2.74
N PHE A 653 -41.50 -12.56 -3.64
CA PHE A 653 -40.54 -11.51 -3.34
C PHE A 653 -41.22 -10.16 -3.01
N ASP A 654 -40.86 -9.60 -1.86
CA ASP A 654 -41.24 -8.25 -1.42
C ASP A 654 -39.99 -7.44 -1.06
N LYS A 655 -39.76 -6.36 -1.82
CA LYS A 655 -38.65 -5.42 -1.61
C LYS A 655 -38.65 -4.75 -0.22
N MET A 656 -39.79 -4.70 0.45
CA MET A 656 -39.90 -4.14 1.81
C MET A 656 -39.45 -5.12 2.89
N ARG A 657 -39.28 -6.41 2.57
CA ARG A 657 -39.01 -7.49 3.53
C ARG A 657 -37.67 -8.19 3.30
N THR A 658 -36.77 -7.57 2.53
CA THR A 658 -35.43 -8.10 2.21
C THR A 658 -34.58 -8.37 3.46
N ARG A 659 -34.76 -7.61 4.56
CA ARG A 659 -34.11 -7.87 5.85
C ARG A 659 -34.58 -9.16 6.52
N GLU A 660 -35.86 -9.50 6.38
CA GLU A 660 -36.39 -10.77 6.90
C GLU A 660 -35.86 -11.95 6.08
N MET A 661 -35.75 -11.77 4.75
CA MET A 661 -35.14 -12.77 3.86
C MET A 661 -33.68 -13.02 4.25
N ALA A 662 -32.90 -11.97 4.54
CA ALA A 662 -31.52 -12.09 5.00
C ALA A 662 -31.42 -12.94 6.29
N ALA A 663 -32.34 -12.76 7.25
CA ALA A 663 -32.38 -13.56 8.47
C ALA A 663 -32.77 -15.03 8.21
N GLN A 664 -33.70 -15.29 7.28
CA GLN A 664 -34.07 -16.64 6.86
C GLN A 664 -32.90 -17.37 6.18
N ILE A 665 -32.17 -16.67 5.31
CA ILE A 665 -30.96 -17.17 4.65
C ILE A 665 -29.88 -17.50 5.69
N GLU A 666 -29.67 -16.64 6.69
CA GLU A 666 -28.71 -16.90 7.77
C GLU A 666 -29.03 -18.20 8.51
N GLN A 667 -30.30 -18.44 8.85
CA GLN A 667 -30.73 -19.66 9.54
C GLN A 667 -30.45 -20.91 8.70
N LEU A 668 -30.72 -20.86 7.39
CA LEU A 668 -30.42 -21.96 6.47
C LEU A 668 -28.91 -22.17 6.32
N ASN A 669 -28.13 -21.10 6.20
CA ASN A 669 -26.67 -21.19 6.13
C ASN A 669 -26.09 -21.83 7.41
N GLN A 670 -26.60 -21.50 8.60
CA GLN A 670 -26.16 -22.13 9.84
C GLN A 670 -26.43 -23.65 9.87
N LYS A 671 -27.57 -24.11 9.35
CA LYS A 671 -27.85 -25.54 9.18
C LYS A 671 -26.87 -26.19 8.21
N MET A 672 -26.62 -25.56 7.06
CA MET A 672 -25.67 -26.03 6.06
C MET A 672 -24.24 -26.11 6.59
N VAL A 673 -23.83 -25.17 7.45
CA VAL A 673 -22.54 -25.20 8.16
C VAL A 673 -22.47 -26.39 9.11
N THR A 674 -23.53 -26.62 9.89
CA THR A 674 -23.59 -27.74 10.85
C THR A 674 -23.56 -29.11 10.17
N GLU A 675 -24.18 -29.22 8.99
CA GLU A 675 -24.21 -30.45 8.18
C GLU A 675 -22.99 -30.61 7.26
N ASP A 676 -22.05 -29.66 7.24
CA ASP A 676 -20.93 -29.56 6.29
C ASP A 676 -21.36 -29.67 4.81
N ARG A 677 -22.45 -28.98 4.47
CA ARG A 677 -23.01 -28.95 3.11
C ARG A 677 -22.77 -27.60 2.46
N LYS A 678 -22.40 -27.63 1.19
CA LYS A 678 -22.25 -26.45 0.32
C LYS A 678 -23.45 -26.37 -0.63
N TYR A 679 -23.85 -25.16 -1.00
CA TYR A 679 -25.08 -24.94 -1.77
C TYR A 679 -24.94 -23.84 -2.82
N ILE A 680 -25.89 -23.80 -3.76
CA ILE A 680 -26.11 -22.70 -4.72
C ILE A 680 -27.13 -21.74 -4.12
N LEU A 681 -26.87 -20.44 -4.18
CA LEU A 681 -27.76 -19.39 -3.67
C LEU A 681 -28.29 -18.55 -4.83
N ILE A 682 -29.61 -18.37 -4.93
CA ILE A 682 -30.24 -17.55 -5.97
C ILE A 682 -31.16 -16.51 -5.34
N GLY A 683 -31.10 -15.25 -5.77
CA GLY A 683 -32.11 -14.29 -5.36
C GLY A 683 -32.04 -12.95 -6.06
N PRO A 684 -33.10 -12.14 -5.93
CA PRO A 684 -33.26 -10.91 -6.67
C PRO A 684 -32.42 -9.75 -6.12
N GLY A 685 -31.93 -8.92 -7.06
CA GLY A 685 -31.12 -7.72 -6.84
C GLY A 685 -29.78 -7.96 -6.17
N ARG A 686 -29.25 -6.91 -5.54
CA ARG A 686 -27.87 -6.84 -5.05
C ARG A 686 -27.66 -7.58 -3.73
N TRP A 687 -26.78 -8.56 -3.69
CA TRP A 687 -26.40 -9.23 -2.45
C TRP A 687 -25.32 -8.42 -1.71
N GLY A 688 -25.47 -8.29 -0.40
CA GLY A 688 -24.49 -7.60 0.45
C GLY A 688 -24.51 -6.07 0.39
N THR A 689 -25.63 -5.49 -0.01
CA THR A 689 -25.88 -4.05 0.08
C THR A 689 -26.36 -3.64 1.47
N ARG A 690 -26.09 -2.40 1.90
CA ARG A 690 -26.75 -1.80 3.08
C ARG A 690 -28.15 -1.25 2.77
N ASP A 691 -28.47 -1.03 1.50
CA ASP A 691 -29.76 -0.52 1.07
C ASP A 691 -30.75 -1.68 0.77
N PRO A 692 -31.76 -1.90 1.63
CA PRO A 692 -32.70 -3.00 1.46
C PRO A 692 -33.61 -2.87 0.23
N PHE A 693 -33.65 -1.70 -0.42
CA PHE A 693 -34.51 -1.43 -1.57
C PHE A 693 -33.89 -1.75 -2.92
N ILE A 694 -32.59 -2.06 -2.96
CA ILE A 694 -31.88 -2.44 -4.19
C ILE A 694 -31.35 -3.88 -4.14
N GLY A 695 -31.53 -4.56 -3.01
CA GLY A 695 -31.05 -5.92 -2.84
C GLY A 695 -31.29 -6.53 -1.46
N ILE A 696 -30.67 -7.69 -1.22
CA ILE A 696 -30.79 -8.43 0.03
C ILE A 696 -29.57 -8.12 0.92
N PRO A 697 -29.77 -7.49 2.10
CA PRO A 697 -28.69 -6.98 2.94
C PRO A 697 -28.08 -8.08 3.82
N VAL A 698 -27.43 -9.07 3.20
CA VAL A 698 -26.68 -10.11 3.91
C VAL A 698 -25.22 -9.72 4.13
N ASN A 699 -24.67 -10.06 5.28
CA ASN A 699 -23.22 -10.06 5.48
C ASN A 699 -22.61 -11.37 4.97
N TRP A 700 -21.32 -11.37 4.62
CA TRP A 700 -20.63 -12.58 4.14
C TRP A 700 -20.78 -13.78 5.08
N SER A 701 -20.71 -13.57 6.39
CA SER A 701 -20.87 -14.63 7.40
C SER A 701 -22.25 -15.30 7.37
N GLN A 702 -23.28 -14.64 6.82
CA GLN A 702 -24.64 -15.19 6.73
C GLN A 702 -24.82 -16.12 5.52
N ILE A 703 -23.87 -16.15 4.58
CA ILE A 703 -23.93 -16.96 3.35
C ILE A 703 -22.62 -17.72 3.08
N SER A 704 -21.82 -17.92 4.13
CA SER A 704 -20.44 -18.43 4.03
C SER A 704 -20.29 -19.81 3.39
N ASN A 705 -21.33 -20.65 3.39
CA ASN A 705 -21.32 -21.98 2.75
C ASN A 705 -21.83 -21.97 1.30
N ALA A 706 -22.28 -20.83 0.77
CA ALA A 706 -22.63 -20.71 -0.64
C ALA A 706 -21.38 -20.87 -1.52
N LYS A 707 -21.46 -21.73 -2.54
CA LYS A 707 -20.38 -21.94 -3.53
C LYS A 707 -20.67 -21.31 -4.88
N VAL A 708 -21.94 -20.99 -5.13
CA VAL A 708 -22.37 -20.15 -6.24
C VAL A 708 -23.45 -19.20 -5.72
N ILE A 709 -23.37 -17.93 -6.10
CA ILE A 709 -24.37 -16.91 -5.85
C ILE A 709 -24.87 -16.42 -7.21
N VAL A 710 -26.19 -16.42 -7.41
CA VAL A 710 -26.85 -15.98 -8.63
C VAL A 710 -27.75 -14.81 -8.28
N GLU A 711 -27.37 -13.64 -8.75
CA GLU A 711 -28.19 -12.44 -8.69
C GLU A 711 -29.11 -12.40 -9.89
N THR A 712 -30.39 -12.12 -9.67
CA THR A 712 -31.37 -11.94 -10.75
C THR A 712 -32.10 -10.60 -10.67
N SER A 713 -32.46 -9.98 -11.79
CA SER A 713 -33.35 -8.81 -11.78
C SER A 713 -34.82 -9.22 -11.82
N LEU A 714 -35.72 -8.30 -11.46
CA LEU A 714 -37.18 -8.41 -11.64
C LEU A 714 -37.68 -7.14 -12.36
N ASP A 715 -38.92 -7.16 -12.88
CA ASP A 715 -39.49 -6.05 -13.69
C ASP A 715 -39.43 -4.67 -12.99
N GLU A 716 -39.47 -4.62 -11.65
CA GLU A 716 -39.30 -3.38 -10.86
C GLU A 716 -38.08 -3.42 -9.90
N PHE A 717 -37.16 -4.35 -10.10
CA PHE A 717 -35.99 -4.55 -9.23
C PHE A 717 -34.74 -4.78 -10.10
N PRO A 718 -34.05 -3.71 -10.50
CA PRO A 718 -32.89 -3.83 -11.37
C PRO A 718 -31.71 -4.47 -10.65
N LEU A 719 -30.84 -5.10 -11.44
CA LEU A 719 -29.60 -5.68 -10.97
C LEU A 719 -28.45 -4.75 -11.31
N ASP A 720 -27.94 -4.06 -10.30
CA ASP A 720 -26.73 -3.24 -10.38
C ASP A 720 -25.49 -4.06 -9.98
N ALA A 721 -24.33 -3.69 -10.52
CA ALA A 721 -23.09 -4.43 -10.28
C ALA A 721 -22.57 -4.24 -8.83
N SER A 722 -22.36 -5.35 -8.11
CA SER A 722 -21.82 -5.38 -6.73
C SER A 722 -20.33 -5.04 -6.58
N LEU A 723 -19.66 -4.64 -7.65
CA LEU A 723 -18.22 -4.40 -7.70
C LEU A 723 -17.77 -3.29 -6.75
N GLY A 724 -16.62 -3.49 -6.09
CA GLY A 724 -15.96 -2.46 -5.27
C GLY A 724 -16.36 -2.43 -3.78
N SER A 725 -17.20 -3.37 -3.32
CA SER A 725 -17.57 -3.52 -1.90
C SER A 725 -16.72 -4.57 -1.19
N HIS A 726 -16.55 -4.44 0.15
CA HIS A 726 -15.91 -5.49 0.96
C HIS A 726 -16.58 -6.87 0.78
N PHE A 727 -17.91 -6.90 0.64
CA PHE A 727 -18.67 -8.12 0.37
C PHE A 727 -18.17 -8.83 -0.91
N PHE A 728 -18.01 -8.08 -1.99
CA PHE A 728 -17.57 -8.62 -3.28
C PHE A 728 -16.13 -9.16 -3.25
N HIS A 729 -15.25 -8.55 -2.45
CA HIS A 729 -13.89 -9.09 -2.22
C HIS A 729 -13.94 -10.47 -1.58
N ASN A 730 -14.82 -10.68 -0.60
CA ASN A 730 -14.91 -11.97 0.08
C ASN A 730 -15.45 -13.06 -0.87
N VAL A 731 -16.41 -12.72 -1.73
CA VAL A 731 -16.94 -13.62 -2.78
C VAL A 731 -15.83 -14.07 -3.74
N THR A 732 -15.06 -13.13 -4.28
CA THR A 732 -13.98 -13.43 -5.23
C THR A 732 -12.86 -14.23 -4.55
N SER A 733 -12.54 -13.92 -3.29
CA SER A 733 -11.44 -14.56 -2.56
C SER A 733 -11.69 -15.99 -2.15
N MET A 734 -12.96 -16.36 -1.98
CA MET A 734 -13.37 -17.73 -1.65
C MET A 734 -13.63 -18.60 -2.87
N ASN A 735 -13.31 -18.09 -4.07
CA ASN A 735 -13.61 -18.69 -5.36
C ASN A 735 -15.09 -19.12 -5.46
N VAL A 736 -15.99 -18.27 -4.97
CA VAL A 736 -17.43 -18.46 -5.10
C VAL A 736 -17.84 -18.03 -6.51
N GLY A 737 -18.57 -18.89 -7.21
CA GLY A 737 -19.15 -18.53 -8.50
C GLY A 737 -20.15 -17.40 -8.33
N TYR A 738 -20.06 -16.34 -9.12
CA TYR A 738 -20.93 -15.18 -8.97
C TYR A 738 -21.56 -14.82 -10.31
N PHE A 739 -22.86 -15.06 -10.44
CA PHE A 739 -23.59 -14.97 -11.71
C PHE A 739 -24.57 -13.82 -11.64
N SER A 740 -24.67 -13.05 -12.72
CA SER A 740 -25.61 -11.94 -12.85
C SER A 740 -26.53 -12.18 -14.04
N ILE A 741 -27.82 -12.37 -13.79
CA ILE A 741 -28.82 -12.71 -14.83
C ILE A 741 -29.93 -11.66 -14.83
N GLN A 742 -30.05 -10.91 -15.92
CA GLN A 742 -31.14 -9.95 -16.09
C GLN A 742 -32.41 -10.67 -16.59
N HIS A 743 -33.57 -10.30 -16.06
CA HIS A 743 -34.89 -10.83 -16.41
C HIS A 743 -35.22 -10.65 -17.90
N ASP A 744 -34.76 -9.56 -18.49
CA ASP A 744 -34.97 -9.20 -19.90
C ASP A 744 -33.84 -9.69 -20.83
N SER A 745 -32.91 -10.51 -20.32
CA SER A 745 -31.82 -11.06 -21.14
C SER A 745 -32.36 -12.05 -22.17
N SER A 746 -31.95 -11.88 -23.44
CA SER A 746 -32.26 -12.82 -24.52
C SER A 746 -31.35 -14.05 -24.54
N THR A 747 -30.25 -14.03 -23.77
CA THR A 747 -29.22 -15.07 -23.79
C THR A 747 -29.08 -15.80 -22.45
N SER A 748 -29.14 -15.08 -21.32
CA SER A 748 -29.00 -15.66 -19.97
C SER A 748 -30.35 -16.02 -19.37
N PHE A 749 -30.46 -17.18 -18.69
CA PHE A 749 -31.73 -17.65 -18.15
C PHE A 749 -31.57 -18.52 -16.89
N ILE A 750 -32.65 -18.57 -16.11
CA ILE A 750 -32.86 -19.49 -14.99
C ILE A 750 -34.15 -20.26 -15.28
N ARG A 751 -34.10 -21.59 -15.32
CA ARG A 751 -35.29 -22.42 -15.52
C ARG A 751 -36.00 -22.67 -14.19
N TRP A 752 -36.87 -21.74 -13.78
CA TRP A 752 -37.62 -21.83 -12.52
C TRP A 752 -38.51 -23.08 -12.43
N ASP A 753 -39.15 -23.49 -13.53
CA ASP A 753 -40.01 -24.68 -13.55
C ASP A 753 -39.24 -25.96 -13.16
N GLU A 754 -37.98 -26.07 -13.58
CA GLU A 754 -37.11 -27.22 -13.26
C GLU A 754 -36.68 -27.23 -11.80
N LEU A 755 -36.60 -26.05 -11.16
CA LEU A 755 -36.32 -25.92 -9.74
C LEU A 755 -37.54 -26.31 -8.90
N ASP A 756 -38.74 -25.91 -9.35
CA ASP A 756 -40.02 -26.23 -8.70
C ASP A 756 -40.35 -27.74 -8.76
N GLU A 757 -39.77 -28.51 -9.70
CA GLU A 757 -39.91 -29.97 -9.80
C GLU A 757 -39.02 -30.78 -8.83
N GLN A 758 -38.03 -30.15 -8.17
CA GLN A 758 -37.10 -30.84 -7.28
C GLN A 758 -37.69 -31.13 -5.90
N GLU A 759 -36.98 -31.92 -5.09
CA GLU A 759 -37.39 -32.22 -3.71
C GLU A 759 -37.26 -30.97 -2.83
N LEU A 760 -38.39 -30.45 -2.35
CA LEU A 760 -38.43 -29.36 -1.37
C LEU A 760 -38.10 -29.91 0.03
N ILE A 761 -36.98 -29.46 0.60
CA ILE A 761 -36.53 -29.86 1.93
C ILE A 761 -37.12 -28.94 3.00
N GLU A 762 -37.07 -27.63 2.75
CA GLU A 762 -37.55 -26.62 3.68
C GLU A 762 -38.06 -25.40 2.92
N GLU A 763 -39.16 -24.82 3.42
CA GLU A 763 -39.69 -23.53 2.98
C GLU A 763 -39.83 -22.63 4.20
N SER A 764 -39.05 -21.56 4.23
CA SER A 764 -39.00 -20.59 5.33
C SER A 764 -39.40 -19.23 4.80
N GLY A 765 -40.71 -18.95 4.83
CA GLY A 765 -41.28 -17.68 4.39
C GLY A 765 -41.05 -17.39 2.91
N PHE A 766 -39.98 -16.66 2.60
CA PHE A 766 -39.62 -16.23 1.24
C PHE A 766 -38.55 -17.09 0.59
N VAL A 767 -37.92 -17.97 1.37
CA VAL A 767 -36.75 -18.75 0.96
C VAL A 767 -37.11 -20.22 0.88
N LYS A 768 -36.75 -20.84 -0.25
CA LYS A 768 -36.91 -22.28 -0.49
C LYS A 768 -35.56 -22.95 -0.53
N HIS A 769 -35.45 -24.10 0.13
CA HIS A 769 -34.33 -25.01 0.04
C HIS A 769 -34.78 -26.29 -0.66
N ILE A 770 -34.21 -26.51 -1.84
CA ILE A 770 -34.45 -27.71 -2.65
C ILE A 770 -33.18 -28.56 -2.74
N ARG A 771 -33.38 -29.84 -3.05
CA ARG A 771 -32.30 -30.80 -3.20
C ARG A 771 -32.43 -31.61 -4.50
N PHE A 772 -31.32 -31.66 -5.23
CA PHE A 772 -31.17 -32.52 -6.39
C PHE A 772 -30.84 -33.95 -5.97
N LYS A 773 -31.39 -34.93 -6.69
CA LYS A 773 -31.12 -36.36 -6.45
C LYS A 773 -29.66 -36.74 -6.73
N GLU A 774 -29.04 -36.09 -7.70
CA GLU A 774 -27.64 -36.24 -8.07
C GLU A 774 -26.94 -34.87 -7.98
N PRO A 775 -25.61 -34.84 -7.76
CA PRO A 775 -24.86 -33.60 -7.79
C PRO A 775 -24.98 -32.88 -9.13
N VAL A 776 -25.18 -31.56 -9.09
CA VAL A 776 -25.21 -30.72 -10.29
C VAL A 776 -23.81 -30.41 -10.77
N CYS A 777 -23.67 -30.20 -12.08
CA CYS A 777 -22.43 -29.83 -12.72
C CYS A 777 -22.36 -28.32 -12.92
N ILE A 778 -21.45 -27.65 -12.23
CA ILE A 778 -21.22 -26.21 -12.36
C ILE A 778 -19.91 -26.01 -13.11
N MET A 779 -19.96 -25.26 -14.20
CA MET A 779 -18.81 -24.93 -15.03
C MET A 779 -18.70 -23.41 -15.16
N MET A 780 -17.54 -22.84 -14.85
CA MET A 780 -17.31 -21.40 -14.86
C MET A 780 -16.04 -21.09 -15.66
N ASP A 781 -16.19 -20.34 -16.75
CA ASP A 781 -15.09 -19.86 -17.59
C ASP A 781 -14.95 -18.36 -17.36
N GLY A 782 -14.05 -17.99 -16.46
CA GLY A 782 -13.83 -16.59 -16.09
C GLY A 782 -13.28 -15.74 -17.24
N LYS A 783 -12.68 -16.35 -18.28
CA LYS A 783 -12.12 -15.64 -19.44
C LYS A 783 -13.20 -15.31 -20.46
N LYS A 784 -14.10 -16.25 -20.74
CA LYS A 784 -15.27 -16.01 -21.59
C LYS A 784 -16.41 -15.32 -20.84
N ARG A 785 -16.36 -15.28 -19.51
CA ARG A 785 -17.41 -14.81 -18.58
C ARG A 785 -18.69 -15.66 -18.67
N ILE A 786 -18.56 -16.90 -19.10
CA ILE A 786 -19.69 -17.82 -19.27
C ILE A 786 -19.69 -18.83 -18.13
N SER A 787 -20.85 -18.99 -17.48
CA SER A 787 -21.06 -20.03 -16.48
C SER A 787 -22.36 -20.77 -16.73
N ILE A 788 -22.32 -22.08 -16.46
CA ILE A 788 -23.43 -23.00 -16.71
C ILE A 788 -23.62 -23.92 -15.50
N ILE A 789 -24.88 -24.18 -15.15
CA ILE A 789 -25.26 -25.24 -14.22
C ILE A 789 -26.11 -26.28 -14.97
N LEU A 790 -25.66 -27.54 -14.98
CA LEU A 790 -26.34 -28.66 -15.61
C LEU A 790 -27.04 -29.56 -14.60
N LYS A 791 -28.14 -30.20 -15.04
CA LYS A 791 -28.97 -31.11 -14.24
C LYS A 791 -28.25 -32.37 -13.72
N HIS A 792 -27.22 -32.82 -14.42
CA HIS A 792 -26.53 -34.08 -14.12
C HIS A 792 -25.04 -33.89 -13.92
N ALA A 793 -24.40 -34.83 -13.23
CA ALA A 793 -22.95 -34.87 -13.03
C ALA A 793 -22.20 -34.78 -14.37
N CYS A 794 -21.10 -34.02 -14.39
CA CYS A 794 -20.40 -33.67 -15.62
C CYS A 794 -19.84 -34.91 -16.35
N LYS A 795 -20.48 -35.33 -17.45
CA LYS A 795 -19.98 -36.41 -18.33
C LYS A 795 -19.02 -35.92 -19.42
N LEU A 796 -18.72 -34.62 -19.45
CA LEU A 796 -17.88 -34.00 -20.48
C LEU A 796 -16.41 -34.45 -20.34
N LYS A 797 -15.89 -35.11 -21.40
CA LYS A 797 -14.47 -35.41 -21.53
C LYS A 797 -13.70 -34.11 -21.79
N ASN A 798 -12.80 -33.74 -20.88
CA ASN A 798 -11.78 -32.74 -21.17
C ASN A 798 -10.98 -33.23 -22.39
N ARG A 799 -10.97 -32.46 -23.49
CA ARG A 799 -9.89 -32.59 -24.47
C ARG A 799 -8.70 -31.82 -23.89
N ALA A 800 -7.62 -32.57 -23.63
CA ALA A 800 -6.35 -32.07 -23.14
C ALA A 800 -5.71 -31.06 -24.09
#